data_AF-A0A944CVU8-F1
#
_entry.id   AF-A0A944CVU8-F1
#
_cell.length_a   1.000
_cell.length_b   1.000
_cell.length_c   1.000
_cell.angle_alpha   90.00
_cell.angle_beta   90.00
_cell.angle_gamma   90.00
#
_symmetry.space_group_name_H-M   'P 1'
#
loop_
_entity.id
_entity.type
_entity.pdbx_description
1 polymer ?
#
loop_
_entity_poly.entity_id
_entity_poly.type
_entity_poly.pdbx_seq_one_letter_code
_entity_poly.pdbx_strand_id
1 'polypeptide(L)'
;MNRNIAIISSLLFLSFPSLTLANPPYSLSQKITPATCNLEPDNPESGEYSPQKLQTLAKQITVRVIGDNNGGSGTIFAKKGNSYLVVTNSHVLLGVNKVQIKTPDNQIYSAQILPNTNFGKLDLAVLQFTSNQNYCLPKEIASFDINPDTPIIAAGYSSSKGEMLFRTGTVKQIISQPSLKAGYEIGYTSDIEQGMSGGAIISSQGYLLGINGISSYPLVNSGYVYTNGNRPTNTEIQELRKLSWGIPIKTVLAQVKPEVLTAYNLPLPDIKQQIAETPLTGWLGELEAKAKQITVRIDSSSGANGSGIIIAKEGDIYTVLTAAHVVCKPPDKPGKCEPNTYKILTVDGKQYPVEPSTIKLEEGVDLAVVKFTSRENYQVATIANYPTKDDEYMFTAGYPRLGEKSPWRFTLGQIYSKEIGLLQTTQSDFNNNSSGTAKAAASLTGGYELVYSSITFGGMSGGPVLDSQGRVIGIHGRTDGETAIDNDSNSKETIQLGNSLGIPVSTFLALATRLNTQAQKVETTPTPELNQQKVRSIKTAILSVDVSQGSTTASQWLERGNQLWRLRRHSEAIQAFEAAIKQKPKFIHLAYYGKGLALARSGKYPEAITALQQAVQSQPDFVPAWNYLSLVYRESNQLDKALAAINQAIQLQPNNPNLYNQKYVVLINLKRYKEAAAAINKAIELSPRAAFYLSRGNVRDDLGDKQGAIDDLNQAIKINPNFAQAYYNRGNVRDDLGDKQGAIDDYNQAIKINPNDASAYNNRGNVRDDLGDKQGAIDDFNQAIKINPNDASVYYNRGNAKYDLGDKQGAIDDYNQAIKINPNYAAYYNRGIVRNDLGDKQGAIDDYNQAIKFNPNNADAYYNRGIVRNDLGDKQGAIDDYNQAIKFNPNNADAYYNRGNVRDDLGDKPGAINDYNQAIKFNPNYAKAYYNRGIVRNELGDKQGAIDDYNQAIKFNPNYAAYYNRGIVRNELGDKQGAIDDYTLAIKYNPNYAQAYVRRGSVRYQLGDKPGAKEDLQRAAQLFKDQGNTAAYEPIMDLLKGL
;
A
#
# COMPACT_ATOMS: atom_id res chain seq x y z
N MET A 1 56.98 87.21 -0.97
CA MET A 1 55.95 88.28 -1.08
C MET A 1 54.75 87.80 -0.27
N ASN A 2 54.59 88.28 0.97
CA ASN A 2 53.72 89.41 1.39
C ASN A 2 52.23 89.07 1.19
N ARG A 3 51.31 89.07 2.18
CA ARG A 3 51.12 89.85 3.42
C ARG A 3 50.32 89.00 4.44
N ASN A 4 50.58 89.00 5.75
CA ASN A 4 50.43 90.06 6.78
C ASN A 4 49.02 90.14 7.41
N ILE A 5 49.00 90.29 8.75
CA ILE A 5 47.96 90.80 9.67
C ILE A 5 46.95 89.75 10.19
N ALA A 6 46.56 89.66 11.47
CA ALA A 6 46.97 90.13 12.81
C ALA A 6 45.83 89.61 13.75
N ILE A 7 46.00 89.18 15.02
CA ILE A 7 46.11 89.96 16.27
C ILE A 7 45.17 89.33 17.35
N ILE A 8 45.75 89.02 18.52
CA ILE A 8 45.25 89.27 19.91
C ILE A 8 44.05 88.47 20.43
N SER A 9 43.99 88.03 21.70
CA SER A 9 44.93 87.86 22.83
C SER A 9 44.13 87.27 24.01
N SER A 10 44.90 86.83 25.01
CA SER A 10 44.67 87.03 26.47
C SER A 10 44.03 85.87 27.24
N LEU A 11 44.81 85.13 28.06
CA LEU A 11 45.35 85.47 29.41
C LEU A 11 44.23 85.30 30.49
N LEU A 12 44.40 84.72 31.68
CA LEU A 12 45.48 84.74 32.69
C LEU A 12 45.27 83.56 33.70
N PHE A 13 46.27 82.72 34.04
CA PHE A 13 47.24 82.70 35.18
C PHE A 13 46.86 81.87 36.44
N LEU A 14 47.84 81.03 36.85
CA LEU A 14 48.39 80.79 38.23
C LEU A 14 47.53 80.12 39.32
N SER A 15 48.04 79.31 40.27
CA SER A 15 49.42 79.04 40.72
C SER A 15 49.50 77.99 41.86
N PHE A 16 50.63 77.25 41.91
CA PHE A 16 51.40 76.77 43.10
C PHE A 16 50.82 75.67 44.03
N PRO A 17 51.62 75.01 44.92
CA PRO A 17 52.84 74.21 44.63
C PRO A 17 52.99 72.90 45.47
N SER A 18 53.74 71.93 44.91
CA SER A 18 54.76 71.01 45.49
C SER A 18 54.73 70.33 46.90
N LEU A 19 55.25 69.08 46.88
CA LEU A 19 55.89 68.22 47.94
C LEU A 19 54.93 67.50 48.92
N THR A 20 55.05 66.21 49.31
CA THR A 20 56.06 65.13 49.16
C THR A 20 55.52 63.79 49.71
N LEU A 21 55.94 62.68 49.08
CA LEU A 21 56.30 61.34 49.60
C LEU A 21 55.46 60.65 50.72
N ALA A 22 54.76 59.56 50.37
CA ALA A 22 55.13 58.17 50.70
C ALA A 22 53.98 57.15 50.45
N ASN A 23 54.17 56.32 49.41
CA ASN A 23 53.84 54.89 49.19
C ASN A 23 52.93 54.04 50.15
N PRO A 24 52.38 52.89 49.68
CA PRO A 24 50.99 52.58 49.27
C PRO A 24 50.29 51.66 50.33
N PRO A 25 49.09 51.03 50.17
CA PRO A 25 48.43 50.62 48.92
C PRO A 25 46.89 50.73 48.86
N TYR A 26 46.35 50.48 47.66
CA TYR A 26 44.94 50.24 47.34
C TYR A 26 43.89 51.26 47.84
N SER A 27 43.33 52.08 46.94
CA SER A 27 41.95 51.85 46.45
C SER A 27 41.51 52.87 45.39
N LEU A 28 40.69 52.37 44.46
CA LEU A 28 39.63 53.05 43.71
C LEU A 28 40.01 54.15 42.69
N SER A 29 40.66 53.76 41.59
CA SER A 29 40.41 54.45 40.31
C SER A 29 39.09 53.95 39.73
N GLN A 30 38.07 54.81 39.74
CA GLN A 30 36.78 54.57 39.09
C GLN A 30 37.00 54.15 37.63
N LYS A 31 36.76 52.87 37.36
CA LYS A 31 36.43 52.38 36.02
C LYS A 31 35.22 53.19 35.55
N ILE A 32 35.34 53.84 34.39
CA ILE A 32 34.16 54.14 33.59
C ILE A 32 33.61 52.77 33.16
N THR A 33 32.69 52.23 33.95
CA THR A 33 31.88 51.08 33.60
C THR A 33 31.08 51.42 32.35
N PRO A 34 31.09 50.58 31.28
CA PRO A 34 30.05 50.64 30.26
C PRO A 34 28.77 50.06 30.88
N ALA A 35 28.12 50.85 31.73
CA ALA A 35 26.87 50.51 32.39
C ALA A 35 25.74 51.35 31.81
N THR A 36 25.41 51.16 30.52
CA THR A 36 24.09 51.52 29.98
C THR A 36 23.70 50.64 28.78
N CYS A 37 23.89 49.32 28.85
CA CYS A 37 23.17 48.41 27.93
C CYS A 37 21.74 48.12 28.42
N ASN A 38 21.44 48.44 29.69
CA ASN A 38 20.11 48.34 30.29
C ASN A 38 19.44 49.71 30.27
N LEU A 39 19.06 50.17 29.08
CA LEU A 39 18.16 51.31 28.92
C LEU A 39 16.73 50.79 29.04
N GLU A 40 16.00 51.23 30.07
CA GLU A 40 14.57 50.93 30.20
C GLU A 40 13.74 51.82 29.26
N PRO A 41 12.65 51.28 28.68
CA PRO A 41 11.72 52.04 27.86
C PRO A 41 11.12 53.21 28.65
N ASP A 42 10.79 54.30 27.97
CA ASP A 42 10.15 55.45 28.63
C ASP A 42 8.71 55.14 29.04
N ASN A 43 8.05 54.23 28.32
CA ASN A 43 6.76 53.67 28.68
C ASN A 43 6.89 52.16 28.96
N PRO A 44 6.78 51.73 30.23
CA PRO A 44 6.85 50.31 30.61
C PRO A 44 5.71 49.45 30.04
N GLU A 45 4.54 50.03 29.79
CA GLU A 45 3.35 49.29 29.29
C GLU A 45 3.41 49.05 27.78
N SER A 46 3.83 50.05 26.99
CA SER A 46 3.98 49.90 25.53
C SER A 46 5.35 49.34 25.10
N GLY A 47 6.33 49.41 26.00
CA GLY A 47 7.71 49.02 25.76
C GLY A 47 8.49 49.96 24.83
N GLU A 48 7.96 51.16 24.57
CA GLU A 48 8.53 52.13 23.61
C GLU A 48 9.58 53.07 24.22
N TYR A 49 10.56 53.42 23.40
CA TYR A 49 11.66 54.33 23.74
C TYR A 49 11.47 55.69 23.05
N SER A 50 11.83 56.77 23.75
CA SER A 50 11.96 58.10 23.16
C SER A 50 13.03 58.13 22.06
N PRO A 51 12.93 59.05 21.08
CA PRO A 51 13.91 59.18 20.00
C PRO A 51 15.36 59.29 20.49
N GLN A 52 15.63 59.99 21.60
CA GLN A 52 16.97 60.13 22.17
C GLN A 52 17.51 58.80 22.74
N LYS A 53 16.67 58.02 23.43
CA LYS A 53 17.06 56.68 23.91
C LYS A 53 17.24 55.69 22.76
N LEU A 54 16.41 55.75 21.72
CA LEU A 54 16.57 54.94 20.50
C LEU A 54 17.85 55.26 19.76
N GLN A 55 18.20 56.55 19.60
CA GLN A 55 19.49 56.96 19.04
C GLN A 55 20.65 56.41 19.87
N THR A 56 20.53 56.44 21.20
CA THR A 56 21.54 55.87 22.09
C THR A 56 21.68 54.36 21.88
N LEU A 57 20.58 53.62 21.84
CA LEU A 57 20.59 52.16 21.57
C LEU A 57 21.21 51.85 20.21
N ALA A 58 20.78 52.55 19.16
CA ALA A 58 21.28 52.39 17.80
C ALA A 58 22.77 52.71 17.70
N LYS A 59 23.25 53.73 18.44
CA LYS A 59 24.67 54.11 18.51
C LYS A 59 25.54 53.03 19.14
N GLN A 60 25.04 52.35 20.17
CA GLN A 60 25.83 51.36 20.91
C GLN A 60 26.02 50.04 20.16
N ILE A 61 25.12 49.71 19.24
CA ILE A 61 25.18 48.47 18.45
C ILE A 61 25.70 48.67 17.02
N THR A 62 25.76 49.91 16.52
CA THR A 62 26.26 50.21 15.16
C THR A 62 27.77 50.48 15.20
N VAL A 63 28.51 49.81 14.32
CA VAL A 63 29.98 49.94 14.17
C VAL A 63 30.34 50.43 12.78
N ARG A 64 31.55 50.95 12.62
CA ARG A 64 32.09 51.30 11.30
C ARG A 64 32.97 50.17 10.80
N VAL A 65 32.66 49.65 9.62
CA VAL A 65 33.51 48.66 8.93
C VAL A 65 34.53 49.46 8.12
N ILE A 66 35.82 49.34 8.47
CA ILE A 66 36.91 50.05 7.79
C ILE A 66 37.42 49.16 6.65
N GLY A 67 37.44 49.73 5.45
CA GLY A 67 38.05 49.15 4.26
C GLY A 67 38.99 50.14 3.58
N ASP A 68 39.93 49.63 2.79
CA ASP A 68 41.06 50.40 2.23
C ASP A 68 40.62 51.61 1.37
N ASN A 69 39.43 51.58 0.74
CA ASN A 69 38.95 52.66 -0.16
C ASN A 69 37.44 53.02 -0.06
N ASN A 70 36.66 52.41 0.84
CA ASN A 70 35.28 52.83 1.18
C ASN A 70 34.75 51.98 2.34
N GLY A 71 34.79 52.52 3.56
CA GLY A 71 34.21 51.88 4.72
C GLY A 71 32.70 52.12 4.83
N GLY A 72 31.95 51.10 5.21
CA GLY A 72 30.50 51.18 5.47
C GLY A 72 30.19 51.02 6.96
N SER A 73 28.96 50.60 7.24
CA SER A 73 28.48 50.35 8.60
C SER A 73 28.33 48.86 8.86
N GLY A 74 28.29 48.48 10.12
CA GLY A 74 27.95 47.13 10.56
C GLY A 74 27.11 47.20 11.84
N THR A 75 26.43 46.12 12.17
CA THR A 75 25.61 46.04 13.38
C THR A 75 26.04 44.85 14.24
N ILE A 76 26.47 45.13 15.48
CA ILE A 76 26.71 44.10 16.50
C ILE A 76 25.36 43.50 16.87
N PHE A 77 25.22 42.18 16.72
CA PHE A 77 23.96 41.49 17.00
C PHE A 77 24.11 40.27 17.90
N ALA A 78 25.32 39.75 18.10
CA ALA A 78 25.54 38.58 18.96
C ALA A 78 26.89 38.61 19.68
N LYS A 79 27.00 37.89 20.80
CA LYS A 79 28.24 37.72 21.57
C LYS A 79 28.37 36.30 22.13
N LYS A 80 29.57 35.73 22.08
CA LYS A 80 29.97 34.49 22.77
C LYS A 80 31.33 34.69 23.44
N GLY A 81 31.38 34.62 24.77
CA GLY A 81 32.61 34.95 25.50
C GLY A 81 33.09 36.34 25.13
N ASN A 82 34.34 36.48 24.68
CA ASN A 82 34.90 37.75 24.22
C ASN A 82 34.73 37.99 22.71
N SER A 83 34.00 37.13 22.01
CA SER A 83 33.80 37.24 20.57
C SER A 83 32.44 37.84 20.23
N TYR A 84 32.43 38.78 19.29
CA TYR A 84 31.26 39.52 18.85
C TYR A 84 31.00 39.27 17.36
N LEU A 85 29.72 39.12 17.00
CA LEU A 85 29.27 39.06 15.61
C LEU A 85 28.72 40.40 15.16
N VAL A 86 29.19 40.83 14.00
CA VAL A 86 28.76 42.04 13.30
C VAL A 86 28.19 41.65 11.95
N VAL A 87 26.94 42.03 11.69
CA VAL A 87 26.33 41.85 10.38
C VAL A 87 26.52 43.11 9.53
N THR A 88 26.83 42.95 8.24
CA THR A 88 27.00 44.03 7.26
C THR A 88 26.57 43.56 5.88
N ASN A 89 26.43 44.47 4.92
CA ASN A 89 26.27 44.07 3.52
C ASN A 89 27.58 43.54 2.94
N SER A 90 27.47 42.59 1.99
CA SER A 90 28.64 42.04 1.30
C SER A 90 29.35 43.10 0.44
N HIS A 91 28.61 44.05 -0.15
CA HIS A 91 29.20 45.12 -0.96
C HIS A 91 30.10 46.07 -0.17
N VAL A 92 29.89 46.17 1.15
CA VAL A 92 30.74 46.95 2.07
C VAL A 92 32.15 46.33 2.19
N LEU A 93 32.30 45.05 1.84
CA LEU A 93 33.57 44.33 1.89
C LEU A 93 34.28 44.26 0.52
N LEU A 94 33.68 44.79 -0.55
CA LEU A 94 34.28 44.77 -1.89
C LEU A 94 35.55 45.62 -1.93
N GLY A 95 36.67 45.01 -2.31
CA GLY A 95 37.97 45.67 -2.37
C GLY A 95 38.67 45.85 -1.02
N VAL A 96 38.18 45.20 0.05
CA VAL A 96 38.80 45.25 1.38
C VAL A 96 39.78 44.07 1.55
N ASN A 97 41.08 44.36 1.67
CA ASN A 97 42.09 43.32 1.86
C ASN A 97 42.21 42.86 3.33
N LYS A 98 41.90 43.75 4.28
CA LYS A 98 41.87 43.48 5.72
C LYS A 98 40.64 44.11 6.34
N VAL A 99 39.76 43.29 6.92
CA VAL A 99 38.53 43.79 7.55
C VAL A 99 38.85 44.28 8.97
N GLN A 100 38.56 45.55 9.23
CA GLN A 100 38.68 46.15 10.56
C GLN A 100 37.35 46.74 11.01
N ILE A 101 37.07 46.68 12.30
CA ILE A 101 35.84 47.21 12.91
C ILE A 101 36.21 48.30 13.90
N LYS A 102 35.68 49.50 13.68
CA LYS A 102 35.74 50.60 14.65
C LYS A 102 34.47 50.62 15.48
N THR A 103 34.59 50.37 16.78
CA THR A 103 33.48 50.32 17.73
C THR A 103 33.07 51.73 18.23
N PRO A 104 31.92 51.89 18.91
CA PRO A 104 31.39 53.20 19.32
C PRO A 104 32.30 53.99 20.27
N ASP A 105 33.16 53.31 21.03
CA ASP A 105 34.22 53.86 21.88
C ASP A 105 35.51 54.25 21.10
N ASN A 106 35.44 54.25 19.76
CA ASN A 106 36.53 54.52 18.82
C ASN A 106 37.68 53.50 18.81
N GLN A 107 37.55 52.34 19.48
CA GLN A 107 38.54 51.26 19.38
C GLN A 107 38.48 50.56 18.03
N ILE A 108 39.62 50.07 17.53
CA ILE A 108 39.73 49.38 16.24
C ILE A 108 40.17 47.93 16.48
N TYR A 109 39.39 46.99 15.96
CA TYR A 109 39.67 45.56 16.03
C TYR A 109 39.84 44.96 14.64
N SER A 110 40.77 44.02 14.49
CA SER A 110 40.78 43.12 13.33
C SER A 110 39.58 42.20 13.39
N ALA A 111 38.90 42.03 12.26
CA ALA A 111 37.76 41.15 12.12
C ALA A 111 37.99 40.14 11.00
N GLN A 112 37.33 38.99 11.11
CA GLN A 112 37.34 37.95 10.09
C GLN A 112 35.93 37.75 9.56
N ILE A 113 35.79 37.52 8.26
CA ILE A 113 34.52 37.08 7.68
C ILE A 113 34.28 35.66 8.18
N LEU A 114 33.13 35.42 8.81
CA LEU A 114 32.81 34.10 9.32
C LEU A 114 32.67 33.13 8.14
N PRO A 115 33.36 31.97 8.13
CA PRO A 115 33.34 31.06 6.98
C PRO A 115 31.93 30.63 6.57
N ASN A 116 31.65 30.56 5.27
CA ASN A 116 30.32 30.23 4.71
C ASN A 116 29.21 31.24 5.07
N THR A 117 29.55 32.47 5.42
CA THR A 117 28.58 33.58 5.61
C THR A 117 28.67 34.66 4.53
N ASN A 118 29.48 34.44 3.49
CA ASN A 118 29.42 35.22 2.26
C ASN A 118 28.42 34.54 1.31
N PHE A 119 27.17 34.98 1.37
CA PHE A 119 26.04 34.19 0.91
C PHE A 119 25.87 34.11 -0.61
N GLY A 120 26.84 34.57 -1.42
CA GLY A 120 26.98 34.39 -2.88
C GLY A 120 25.86 34.95 -3.79
N LYS A 121 24.62 34.96 -3.30
CA LYS A 121 23.38 35.39 -3.91
C LYS A 121 22.69 36.51 -3.11
N LEU A 122 23.04 36.68 -1.83
CA LEU A 122 22.56 37.74 -0.93
C LEU A 122 23.65 38.77 -0.67
N ASP A 123 23.27 40.04 -0.54
CA ASP A 123 24.18 41.14 -0.23
C ASP A 123 24.41 41.27 1.27
N LEU A 124 24.94 40.19 1.86
CA LEU A 124 25.01 39.99 3.30
C LEU A 124 26.32 39.29 3.67
N ALA A 125 26.95 39.75 4.75
CA ALA A 125 28.13 39.15 5.35
C ALA A 125 28.10 39.25 6.88
N VAL A 126 28.66 38.23 7.55
CA VAL A 126 28.85 38.24 9.01
C VAL A 126 30.33 38.26 9.33
N LEU A 127 30.72 39.24 10.15
CA LEU A 127 32.07 39.46 10.63
C LEU A 127 32.17 39.03 12.10
N GLN A 128 33.32 38.51 12.48
CA GLN A 128 33.65 38.16 13.86
C GLN A 128 34.87 38.96 14.31
N PHE A 129 34.78 39.62 15.47
CA PHE A 129 35.93 40.22 16.15
C PHE A 129 35.97 39.79 17.62
N THR A 130 37.12 39.97 18.27
CA THR A 130 37.30 39.62 19.69
C THR A 130 37.68 40.87 20.48
N SER A 131 37.00 41.11 21.60
CA SER A 131 37.31 42.20 22.52
C SER A 131 37.00 41.79 23.97
N ASN A 132 37.84 42.27 24.90
CA ASN A 132 37.60 42.15 26.34
C ASN A 132 36.67 43.26 26.88
N GLN A 133 36.31 44.24 26.04
CA GLN A 133 35.31 45.26 26.37
C GLN A 133 33.91 44.71 26.22
N ASN A 134 32.95 45.27 26.97
CA ASN A 134 31.53 44.93 26.89
C ASN A 134 30.79 45.90 25.97
N TYR A 135 30.52 45.49 24.73
CA TYR A 135 29.68 46.21 23.80
C TYR A 135 28.22 45.75 23.93
N CYS A 136 27.27 46.67 23.72
CA CYS A 136 25.86 46.34 23.83
C CYS A 136 25.38 45.44 22.70
N LEU A 137 24.36 44.65 23.01
CA LEU A 137 23.57 43.88 22.06
C LEU A 137 22.22 44.56 21.87
N PRO A 138 21.52 44.31 20.74
CA PRO A 138 20.13 44.76 20.62
C PRO A 138 19.28 44.17 21.75
N LYS A 139 18.23 44.90 22.17
CA LYS A 139 17.30 44.45 23.22
C LYS A 139 16.73 43.08 22.89
N GLU A 140 16.26 42.94 21.65
CA GLU A 140 15.86 41.67 21.06
C GLU A 140 16.10 41.73 19.55
N ILE A 141 16.28 40.56 18.96
CA ILE A 141 16.38 40.39 17.52
C ILE A 141 15.00 39.99 17.02
N ALA A 142 14.45 40.72 16.05
CA ALA A 142 13.13 40.43 15.49
C ALA A 142 13.15 39.15 14.63
N SER A 143 13.01 37.98 15.28
CA SER A 143 12.84 36.68 14.62
C SER A 143 11.41 36.41 14.13
N PHE A 144 10.55 37.43 14.17
CA PHE A 144 9.13 37.40 13.80
C PHE A 144 8.88 38.21 12.52
N ASP A 145 7.65 38.14 12.00
CA ASP A 145 7.25 38.94 10.84
C ASP A 145 7.07 40.41 11.25
N ILE A 146 7.69 41.29 10.47
CA ILE A 146 7.61 42.74 10.68
C ILE A 146 6.26 43.20 10.13
N ASN A 147 5.57 44.11 10.83
CA ASN A 147 4.32 44.67 10.35
C ASN A 147 4.57 45.92 9.49
N PRO A 148 3.82 46.14 8.40
CA PRO A 148 3.71 47.46 7.80
C PRO A 148 3.30 48.50 8.85
N ASP A 149 3.72 49.73 8.63
CA ASP A 149 3.53 50.87 9.52
C ASP A 149 4.32 50.84 10.84
N THR A 150 5.25 49.89 11.02
CA THR A 150 6.18 49.88 12.16
C THR A 150 7.10 51.11 12.12
N PRO A 151 7.10 51.98 13.16
CA PRO A 151 8.06 53.09 13.26
C PRO A 151 9.47 52.58 13.51
N ILE A 152 10.45 53.17 12.84
CA ILE A 152 11.85 52.75 12.89
C ILE A 152 12.84 53.92 13.03
N ILE A 153 14.04 53.59 13.48
CA ILE A 153 15.25 54.39 13.32
C ILE A 153 16.31 53.58 12.57
N ALA A 154 16.80 54.14 11.46
CA ALA A 154 17.93 53.63 10.69
C ALA A 154 19.21 54.37 11.12
N ALA A 155 20.24 53.64 11.54
CA ALA A 155 21.52 54.19 11.97
C ALA A 155 22.66 53.69 11.09
N GLY A 156 23.66 54.52 10.83
CA GLY A 156 24.82 54.16 10.01
C GLY A 156 25.80 55.32 9.85
N TYR A 157 27.04 55.05 9.49
CA TYR A 157 28.08 56.04 9.26
C TYR A 157 27.97 56.64 7.86
N SER A 158 28.01 57.96 7.76
CA SER A 158 28.07 58.66 6.46
C SER A 158 29.46 58.54 5.85
N SER A 159 29.56 58.18 4.57
CA SER A 159 30.83 58.20 3.84
C SER A 159 31.35 59.64 3.63
N SER A 160 30.45 60.62 3.47
CA SER A 160 30.80 62.03 3.22
C SER A 160 31.16 62.78 4.51
N LYS A 161 30.48 62.49 5.63
CA LYS A 161 30.70 63.19 6.92
C LYS A 161 31.59 62.41 7.88
N GLY A 162 31.76 61.11 7.69
CA GLY A 162 32.52 60.24 8.59
C GLY A 162 31.89 60.00 9.97
N GLU A 163 30.76 60.65 10.26
CA GLU A 163 29.99 60.57 11.50
C GLU A 163 28.79 59.61 11.38
N MET A 164 28.28 59.14 12.52
CA MET A 164 27.07 58.32 12.57
C MET A 164 25.83 59.19 12.41
N LEU A 165 24.97 58.82 11.47
CA LEU A 165 23.68 59.43 11.20
C LEU A 165 22.56 58.55 11.72
N PHE A 166 21.47 59.19 12.14
CA PHE A 166 20.21 58.57 12.49
C PHE A 166 19.11 59.12 11.58
N ARG A 167 18.26 58.25 11.05
CA ARG A 167 17.12 58.61 10.20
C ARG A 167 15.88 57.90 10.73
N THR A 168 14.88 58.66 11.12
CA THR A 168 13.58 58.10 11.53
C THR A 168 12.73 57.80 10.31
N GLY A 169 11.83 56.84 10.40
CA GLY A 169 10.87 56.55 9.34
C GLY A 169 9.93 55.44 9.74
N THR A 170 9.29 54.84 8.74
CA THR A 170 8.27 53.82 8.95
C THR A 170 8.44 52.73 7.90
N VAL A 171 8.30 51.47 8.31
CA VAL A 171 8.24 50.33 7.37
C VAL A 171 6.96 50.47 6.55
N LYS A 172 7.07 50.55 5.22
CA LYS A 172 5.91 50.68 4.32
C LYS A 172 5.67 49.46 3.45
N GLN A 173 6.71 48.66 3.20
CA GLN A 173 6.58 47.50 2.34
C GLN A 173 7.46 46.36 2.82
N ILE A 174 6.95 45.13 2.74
CA ILE A 174 7.71 43.92 2.98
C ILE A 174 7.50 42.97 1.81
N ILE A 175 8.58 42.62 1.09
CA ILE A 175 8.52 41.77 -0.11
C ILE A 175 9.22 40.45 0.17
N SER A 176 8.47 39.38 0.44
CA SER A 176 9.03 38.07 0.79
C SER A 176 9.07 37.06 -0.37
N GLN A 177 8.12 37.05 -1.32
CA GLN A 177 8.15 36.14 -2.49
C GLN A 177 7.47 36.71 -3.76
N PRO A 178 8.19 36.88 -4.89
CA PRO A 178 9.66 36.84 -4.99
C PRO A 178 10.26 38.11 -4.37
N SER A 179 11.20 37.98 -3.43
CA SER A 179 11.94 39.12 -2.86
C SER A 179 12.84 39.80 -3.89
N LEU A 180 13.32 41.01 -3.59
CA LEU A 180 14.36 41.65 -4.40
C LEU A 180 15.66 40.85 -4.31
N LYS A 181 16.33 40.72 -5.46
CA LYS A 181 17.62 40.06 -5.62
C LYS A 181 18.60 40.64 -4.61
N ALA A 182 19.41 39.76 -4.04
CA ALA A 182 20.33 40.07 -2.97
C ALA A 182 19.74 40.23 -1.54
N GLY A 183 18.46 39.90 -1.32
CA GLY A 183 17.89 39.71 0.02
C GLY A 183 17.21 40.93 0.63
N TYR A 184 16.93 41.95 -0.18
CA TYR A 184 16.27 43.17 0.25
C TYR A 184 14.76 42.96 0.35
N GLU A 185 14.22 43.06 1.56
CA GLU A 185 12.81 42.75 1.83
C GLU A 185 12.10 43.85 2.62
N ILE A 186 12.81 44.67 3.42
CA ILE A 186 12.20 45.73 4.24
C ILE A 186 12.31 47.07 3.49
N GLY A 187 11.19 47.57 2.98
CA GLY A 187 11.07 48.91 2.42
C GLY A 187 10.57 49.92 3.46
N TYR A 188 11.33 51.00 3.70
CA TYR A 188 11.02 52.01 4.72
C TYR A 188 11.29 53.43 4.21
N THR A 189 10.60 54.41 4.81
CA THR A 189 10.55 55.81 4.33
C THR A 189 11.78 56.66 4.69
N SER A 190 12.78 56.11 5.37
CA SER A 190 13.96 56.88 5.77
C SER A 190 14.96 56.99 4.63
N ASP A 191 15.36 58.21 4.28
CA ASP A 191 16.40 58.46 3.27
C ASP A 191 17.80 58.21 3.87
N ILE A 192 18.34 57.01 3.63
CA ILE A 192 19.70 56.65 4.04
C ILE A 192 20.71 57.14 2.99
N GLU A 193 21.90 57.52 3.45
CA GLU A 193 22.97 58.03 2.58
C GLU A 193 24.07 56.99 2.37
N GLN A 194 24.94 57.23 1.38
CA GLN A 194 26.11 56.39 1.12
C GLN A 194 26.97 56.23 2.40
N GLY A 195 27.39 54.99 2.67
CA GLY A 195 28.12 54.60 3.88
C GLY A 195 27.25 54.00 4.98
N MET A 196 25.94 54.31 5.02
CA MET A 196 25.04 53.79 6.06
C MET A 196 24.70 52.30 5.91
N SER A 197 24.99 51.70 4.76
CA SER A 197 24.80 50.27 4.47
C SER A 197 25.44 49.39 5.53
N GLY A 198 24.70 48.40 6.03
CA GLY A 198 25.10 47.49 7.10
C GLY A 198 24.80 47.97 8.52
N GLY A 199 24.39 49.24 8.68
CA GLY A 199 23.98 49.80 9.97
C GLY A 199 22.56 49.41 10.38
N ALA A 200 22.22 49.59 11.66
CA ALA A 200 21.03 49.00 12.28
C ALA A 200 19.72 49.65 11.85
N ILE A 201 18.68 48.84 11.64
CA ILE A 201 17.27 49.27 11.56
C ILE A 201 16.58 48.79 12.84
N ILE A 202 16.11 49.72 13.69
CA ILE A 202 15.56 49.40 15.01
C ILE A 202 14.11 49.92 15.13
N SER A 203 13.20 49.15 15.74
CA SER A 203 11.82 49.58 16.01
C SER A 203 11.71 50.59 17.17
N SER A 204 10.56 51.24 17.33
CA SER A 204 10.28 52.09 18.51
C SER A 204 10.41 51.36 19.85
N GLN A 205 10.27 50.03 19.85
CA GLN A 205 10.41 49.15 21.02
C GLN A 205 11.84 48.64 21.26
N GLY A 206 12.81 49.04 20.42
CA GLY A 206 14.21 48.68 20.56
C GLY A 206 14.61 47.36 19.91
N TYR A 207 13.75 46.75 19.10
CA TYR A 207 14.06 45.50 18.40
C TYR A 207 14.91 45.76 17.16
N LEU A 208 15.97 44.98 16.97
CA LEU A 208 16.72 45.00 15.72
C LEU A 208 15.88 44.31 14.64
N LEU A 209 15.41 45.06 13.65
CA LEU A 209 14.57 44.56 12.56
C LEU A 209 15.40 44.09 11.37
N GLY A 210 16.57 44.70 11.14
CA GLY A 210 17.43 44.41 10.00
C GLY A 210 18.60 45.36 9.86
N ILE A 211 19.25 45.33 8.71
CA ILE A 211 20.33 46.26 8.34
C ILE A 211 20.00 47.10 7.11
N ASN A 212 20.50 48.33 7.08
CA ASN A 212 20.39 49.24 5.94
C ASN A 212 21.06 48.65 4.71
N GLY A 213 20.52 48.92 3.53
CA GLY A 213 20.99 48.36 2.26
C GLY A 213 21.05 49.38 1.13
N ILE A 214 20.01 49.39 0.30
CA ILE A 214 19.88 50.27 -0.87
C ILE A 214 19.13 51.53 -0.43
N SER A 215 19.66 52.71 -0.75
CA SER A 215 18.96 53.98 -0.50
C SER A 215 17.78 54.19 -1.46
N SER A 216 16.86 55.07 -1.09
CA SER A 216 15.99 55.74 -2.06
C SER A 216 16.88 56.34 -3.18
N TYR A 217 16.49 56.16 -4.44
CA TYR A 217 17.26 56.56 -5.64
C TYR A 217 18.68 55.98 -5.80
N PRO A 218 18.85 54.66 -6.05
CA PRO A 218 20.17 54.11 -6.36
C PRO A 218 20.72 54.62 -7.71
N LEU A 219 22.01 54.94 -7.77
CA LEU A 219 22.71 55.50 -8.94
C LEU A 219 22.71 54.57 -10.19
N VAL A 220 22.25 53.32 -10.08
CA VAL A 220 22.28 52.32 -11.16
C VAL A 220 20.92 51.62 -11.29
N ASN A 221 20.34 51.61 -12.50
CA ASN A 221 19.03 50.98 -12.81
C ASN A 221 19.01 49.44 -12.69
N SER A 222 20.11 48.80 -12.27
CA SER A 222 20.26 47.35 -12.10
C SER A 222 19.86 46.83 -10.71
N GLY A 223 19.51 47.72 -9.76
CA GLY A 223 19.26 47.37 -8.35
C GLY A 223 17.94 46.66 -8.04
N TYR A 224 16.93 46.73 -8.93
CA TYR A 224 15.61 46.13 -8.70
C TYR A 224 15.37 45.00 -9.70
N VAL A 225 15.75 43.79 -9.30
CA VAL A 225 15.46 42.52 -10.00
C VAL A 225 14.87 41.59 -8.96
N TYR A 226 13.80 40.86 -9.23
CA TYR A 226 13.27 39.87 -8.30
C TYR A 226 14.13 38.60 -8.30
N THR A 227 14.03 37.79 -7.25
CA THR A 227 14.75 36.51 -7.13
C THR A 227 14.44 35.51 -8.24
N ASN A 228 13.29 35.62 -8.91
CA ASN A 228 12.93 34.82 -10.09
C ASN A 228 13.52 35.35 -11.41
N GLY A 229 14.31 36.44 -11.39
CA GLY A 229 14.94 37.05 -12.55
C GLY A 229 14.11 38.10 -13.28
N ASN A 230 12.83 38.25 -12.93
CA ASN A 230 11.97 39.27 -13.52
C ASN A 230 12.35 40.67 -13.02
N ARG A 231 12.24 41.68 -13.89
CA ARG A 231 12.39 43.08 -13.51
C ARG A 231 11.01 43.70 -13.24
N PRO A 232 10.85 44.51 -12.19
CA PRO A 232 9.64 45.30 -12.01
C PRO A 232 9.46 46.26 -13.20
N THR A 233 8.21 46.60 -13.50
CA THR A 233 7.86 47.61 -14.50
C THR A 233 8.41 48.98 -14.11
N ASN A 234 8.54 49.89 -15.08
CA ASN A 234 9.01 51.25 -14.81
C ASN A 234 8.17 51.97 -13.75
N THR A 235 6.85 51.73 -13.71
CA THR A 235 5.94 52.29 -12.69
C THR A 235 6.22 51.71 -11.30
N GLU A 236 6.38 50.38 -11.18
CA GLU A 236 6.76 49.74 -9.93
C GLU A 236 8.12 50.21 -9.43
N ILE A 237 9.09 50.41 -10.34
CA ILE A 237 10.40 50.98 -9.99
C ILE A 237 10.27 52.38 -9.39
N GLN A 238 9.33 53.22 -9.87
CA GLN A 238 9.11 54.54 -9.27
C GLN A 238 8.53 54.45 -7.85
N GLU A 239 7.69 53.45 -7.56
CA GLU A 239 7.19 53.21 -6.20
C GLU A 239 8.30 52.65 -5.29
N LEU A 240 9.08 51.69 -5.76
CA LEU A 240 10.21 51.12 -5.01
C LEU A 240 11.27 52.19 -4.66
N ARG A 241 11.46 53.20 -5.53
CA ARG A 241 12.40 54.32 -5.32
C ARG A 241 12.00 55.28 -4.21
N LYS A 242 10.73 55.29 -3.78
CA LYS A 242 10.26 56.11 -2.66
C LYS A 242 10.70 55.56 -1.30
N LEU A 243 11.25 54.35 -1.27
CA LEU A 243 11.66 53.65 -0.06
C LEU A 243 13.16 53.34 -0.12
N SER A 244 13.81 53.38 1.04
CA SER A 244 15.08 52.69 1.26
C SER A 244 14.82 51.23 1.60
N TRP A 245 15.75 50.36 1.24
CA TRP A 245 15.59 48.91 1.34
C TRP A 245 16.66 48.29 2.23
N GLY A 246 16.22 47.48 3.19
CA GLY A 246 17.06 46.76 4.14
C GLY A 246 16.90 45.25 4.04
N ILE A 247 17.88 44.54 4.61
CA ILE A 247 17.84 43.08 4.76
C ILE A 247 17.29 42.78 6.16
N PRO A 248 16.18 42.04 6.31
CA PRO A 248 15.66 41.66 7.61
C PRO A 248 16.66 40.84 8.41
N ILE A 249 16.68 41.06 9.73
CA ILE A 249 17.51 40.27 10.62
C ILE A 249 17.10 38.78 10.61
N LYS A 250 15.81 38.48 10.36
CA LYS A 250 15.34 37.10 10.14
C LYS A 250 16.01 36.43 8.93
N THR A 251 16.28 37.19 7.87
CA THR A 251 17.00 36.71 6.69
C THR A 251 18.46 36.43 7.06
N VAL A 252 19.05 37.23 7.95
CA VAL A 252 20.40 36.96 8.49
C VAL A 252 20.40 35.67 9.31
N LEU A 253 19.44 35.48 10.21
CA LEU A 253 19.31 34.26 11.02
C LEU A 253 19.08 33.02 10.16
N ALA A 254 18.29 33.11 9.08
CA ALA A 254 18.03 32.02 8.14
C ALA A 254 19.26 31.53 7.38
N GLN A 255 20.31 32.35 7.29
CA GLN A 255 21.51 32.07 6.50
C GLN A 255 22.69 31.69 7.39
N VAL A 256 22.68 32.05 8.67
CA VAL A 256 23.71 31.65 9.64
C VAL A 256 23.49 30.21 10.07
N LYS A 257 24.56 29.40 10.07
CA LYS A 257 24.46 27.96 10.38
C LYS A 257 23.92 27.72 11.80
N PRO A 258 23.13 26.66 12.03
CA PRO A 258 22.56 26.35 13.35
C PRO A 258 23.60 26.26 14.48
N GLU A 259 24.83 25.81 14.19
CA GLU A 259 25.89 25.71 15.20
C GLU A 259 26.37 27.10 15.64
N VAL A 260 26.41 28.07 14.72
CA VAL A 260 26.75 29.47 15.04
C VAL A 260 25.58 30.12 15.79
N LEU A 261 24.35 29.89 15.35
CA LEU A 261 23.17 30.42 16.05
C LEU A 261 23.11 29.92 17.50
N THR A 262 23.31 28.62 17.70
CA THR A 262 23.36 27.99 19.03
C THR A 262 24.54 28.50 19.84
N ALA A 263 25.74 28.59 19.23
CA ALA A 263 26.95 29.03 19.93
C ALA A 263 26.87 30.48 20.44
N TYR A 264 26.05 31.32 19.81
CA TYR A 264 25.86 32.73 20.14
C TYR A 264 24.49 33.03 20.77
N ASN A 265 23.72 32.00 21.16
CA ASN A 265 22.38 32.11 21.73
C ASN A 265 21.41 32.96 20.88
N LEU A 266 21.56 32.88 19.55
CA LEU A 266 20.69 33.58 18.61
C LEU A 266 19.39 32.78 18.39
N PRO A 267 18.26 33.45 18.12
CA PRO A 267 17.03 32.76 17.74
C PRO A 267 17.30 31.89 16.52
N LEU A 268 16.97 30.61 16.60
CA LEU A 268 16.90 29.77 15.41
C LEU A 268 15.82 30.37 14.50
N PRO A 269 16.08 30.56 13.20
CA PRO A 269 15.10 31.09 12.27
C PRO A 269 13.83 30.27 12.45
N ASP A 270 12.73 30.96 12.73
CA ASP A 270 11.42 30.34 12.77
C ASP A 270 11.10 29.97 11.32
N ILE A 271 11.56 28.80 10.88
CA ILE A 271 11.05 28.14 9.69
C ILE A 271 9.62 27.77 10.07
N LYS A 272 8.73 28.76 10.05
CA LYS A 272 7.31 28.57 10.20
C LYS A 272 6.82 27.81 8.97
N GLN A 273 6.98 26.50 9.01
CA GLN A 273 5.78 25.70 9.00
C GLN A 273 5.38 25.45 10.44
N GLN A 274 4.71 26.43 11.03
CA GLN A 274 3.63 26.03 11.91
C GLN A 274 2.59 25.40 10.99
N ILE A 275 2.63 24.07 10.84
CA ILE A 275 1.45 23.33 10.44
C ILE A 275 0.45 23.66 11.53
N ALA A 276 -0.48 24.59 11.27
CA ALA A 276 -1.70 24.63 12.03
C ALA A 276 -2.36 23.28 11.73
N GLU A 277 -2.21 22.32 12.64
CA GLU A 277 -3.07 21.14 12.63
C GLU A 277 -4.48 21.70 12.69
N THR A 278 -5.20 21.64 11.56
CA THR A 278 -6.64 21.88 11.61
C THR A 278 -7.14 20.83 12.59
N PRO A 279 -7.72 21.21 13.74
CA PRO A 279 -8.06 20.26 14.77
C PRO A 279 -8.87 19.13 14.14
N LEU A 280 -8.47 17.87 14.37
CA LEU A 280 -9.30 16.76 13.92
C LEU A 280 -10.66 16.89 14.61
N THR A 281 -11.74 16.88 13.83
CA THR A 281 -13.10 17.05 14.34
C THR A 281 -13.92 15.76 14.20
N GLY A 282 -15.04 15.71 14.93
CA GLY A 282 -15.92 14.54 14.95
C GLY A 282 -15.21 13.27 15.41
N TRP A 283 -15.50 12.16 14.75
CA TRP A 283 -14.98 10.83 15.10
C TRP A 283 -13.44 10.76 15.14
N LEU A 284 -12.73 11.45 14.25
CA LEU A 284 -11.26 11.47 14.26
C LEU A 284 -10.69 12.25 15.46
N GLY A 285 -11.33 13.37 15.82
CA GLY A 285 -10.95 14.14 17.01
C GLY A 285 -11.19 13.38 18.30
N GLU A 286 -12.29 12.64 18.40
CA GLU A 286 -12.56 11.74 19.53
C GLU A 286 -11.51 10.63 19.66
N LEU A 287 -11.09 10.05 18.52
CA LEU A 287 -10.08 8.99 18.49
C LEU A 287 -8.69 9.52 18.87
N GLU A 288 -8.32 10.71 18.39
CA GLU A 288 -7.11 11.40 18.83
C GLU A 288 -7.14 11.72 20.33
N ALA A 289 -8.26 12.25 20.84
CA ALA A 289 -8.41 12.55 22.26
C ALA A 289 -8.24 11.29 23.12
N LYS A 290 -8.84 10.16 22.71
CA LYS A 290 -8.67 8.87 23.38
C LYS A 290 -7.21 8.41 23.35
N ALA A 291 -6.53 8.52 22.20
CA ALA A 291 -5.12 8.19 22.07
C ALA A 291 -4.24 9.02 23.03
N LYS A 292 -4.54 10.31 23.15
CA LYS A 292 -3.80 11.24 24.04
C LYS A 292 -3.96 10.90 25.52
N GLN A 293 -5.14 10.44 25.95
CA GLN A 293 -5.40 10.10 27.36
C GLN A 293 -4.66 8.84 27.85
N ILE A 294 -4.31 7.93 26.95
CA ILE A 294 -3.63 6.67 27.30
C ILE A 294 -2.10 6.71 27.07
N THR A 295 -1.60 7.79 26.44
CA THR A 295 -0.19 7.92 26.04
C THR A 295 0.54 8.84 26.99
N VAL A 296 1.77 8.47 27.34
CA VAL A 296 2.68 9.30 28.15
C VAL A 296 3.97 9.59 27.38
N ARG A 297 4.65 10.69 27.73
CA ARG A 297 6.02 10.95 27.28
C ARG A 297 7.00 10.46 28.35
N ILE A 298 8.08 9.81 27.94
CA ILE A 298 9.14 9.33 28.81
C ILE A 298 10.40 10.14 28.53
N ASP A 299 10.84 10.95 29.49
CA ASP A 299 12.03 11.80 29.38
C ASP A 299 13.21 11.15 30.12
N SER A 300 14.37 11.09 29.47
CA SER A 300 15.64 10.59 30.04
C SER A 300 16.53 11.75 30.50
N SER A 301 17.31 11.53 31.57
CA SER A 301 18.36 12.48 32.00
C SER A 301 19.43 12.77 30.94
N SER A 302 19.55 11.92 29.90
CA SER A 302 20.41 12.18 28.75
C SER A 302 19.88 13.25 27.78
N GLY A 303 18.68 13.77 28.03
CA GLY A 303 17.98 14.69 27.12
C GLY A 303 17.29 13.99 25.94
N ALA A 304 17.32 12.65 25.89
CA ALA A 304 16.48 11.86 24.99
C ALA A 304 15.06 11.73 25.55
N ASN A 305 14.08 11.52 24.68
CA ASN A 305 12.71 11.24 25.06
C ASN A 305 12.12 10.13 24.18
N GLY A 306 11.09 9.48 24.70
CA GLY A 306 10.25 8.51 24.00
C GLY A 306 8.79 8.65 24.44
N SER A 307 7.97 7.68 24.05
CA SER A 307 6.55 7.61 24.38
C SER A 307 6.25 6.28 25.09
N GLY A 308 5.10 6.18 25.75
CA GLY A 308 4.65 4.95 26.40
C GLY A 308 3.13 4.90 26.52
N ILE A 309 2.59 3.72 26.83
CA ILE A 309 1.15 3.47 26.91
C ILE A 309 0.79 2.98 28.31
N ILE A 310 -0.19 3.60 28.96
CA ILE A 310 -0.71 3.13 30.25
C ILE A 310 -1.57 1.87 30.03
N ILE A 311 -1.10 0.71 30.50
CA ILE A 311 -1.76 -0.60 30.25
C ILE A 311 -2.42 -1.21 31.48
N ALA A 312 -2.10 -0.73 32.68
CA ALA A 312 -2.72 -1.18 33.93
C ALA A 312 -2.58 -0.14 35.05
N LYS A 313 -3.49 -0.19 36.02
CA LYS A 313 -3.41 0.54 37.30
C LYS A 313 -3.72 -0.41 38.46
N GLU A 314 -2.83 -0.46 39.46
CA GLU A 314 -2.96 -1.23 40.70
C GLU A 314 -2.77 -0.28 41.90
N GLY A 315 -3.86 0.07 42.61
CA GLY A 315 -3.80 1.14 43.61
C GLY A 315 -3.39 2.47 42.98
N ASP A 316 -2.34 3.10 43.52
CA ASP A 316 -1.75 4.33 42.97
C ASP A 316 -0.65 4.05 41.91
N ILE A 317 -0.36 2.79 41.60
CA ILE A 317 0.74 2.40 40.70
C ILE A 317 0.20 2.19 39.28
N TYR A 318 0.72 2.95 38.33
CA TYR A 318 0.45 2.80 36.90
C TYR A 318 1.57 2.02 36.22
N THR A 319 1.20 1.11 35.33
CA THR A 319 2.14 0.36 34.49
C THR A 319 2.11 0.87 33.05
N VAL A 320 3.29 1.16 32.51
CA VAL A 320 3.48 1.71 31.18
C VAL A 320 4.26 0.74 30.30
N LEU A 321 3.72 0.43 29.14
CA LEU A 321 4.38 -0.33 28.08
C LEU A 321 5.13 0.63 27.15
N THR A 322 6.37 0.31 26.80
CA THR A 322 7.23 1.13 25.92
C THR A 322 8.21 0.25 25.14
N ALA A 323 8.91 0.82 24.16
CA ALA A 323 10.06 0.16 23.54
C ALA A 323 11.26 0.14 24.50
N ALA A 324 12.09 -0.91 24.45
CA ALA A 324 13.24 -1.03 25.35
C ALA A 324 14.25 0.09 25.16
N HIS A 325 14.55 0.45 23.91
CA HIS A 325 15.48 1.54 23.58
C HIS A 325 15.09 2.92 24.14
N VAL A 326 13.83 3.12 24.56
CA VAL A 326 13.39 4.35 25.22
C VAL A 326 13.93 4.45 26.65
N VAL A 327 14.03 3.32 27.34
CA VAL A 327 14.41 3.23 28.77
C VAL A 327 15.73 2.49 29.01
N CYS A 328 16.36 2.01 27.94
CA CYS A 328 17.68 1.40 27.95
C CYS A 328 18.15 1.19 26.50
N LYS A 329 19.30 1.73 26.08
CA LYS A 329 19.83 1.50 24.71
C LYS A 329 19.87 -0.01 24.37
N PRO A 330 19.46 -0.42 23.15
CA PRO A 330 19.32 -1.82 22.74
C PRO A 330 20.69 -2.44 22.31
N PRO A 331 20.78 -3.73 21.91
CA PRO A 331 21.55 -4.80 22.52
C PRO A 331 22.97 -5.00 21.95
N ASP A 332 23.54 -4.02 21.23
CA ASP A 332 24.89 -4.15 20.65
C ASP A 332 26.00 -4.26 21.71
N LYS A 333 25.64 -4.04 22.99
CA LYS A 333 26.40 -4.43 24.18
C LYS A 333 25.47 -5.04 25.22
N PRO A 334 25.46 -6.37 25.41
CA PRO A 334 24.75 -7.01 26.51
C PRO A 334 25.21 -6.45 27.86
N GLY A 335 24.27 -6.00 28.70
CA GLY A 335 24.48 -5.94 30.15
C GLY A 335 24.79 -4.60 30.84
N LYS A 336 24.76 -3.43 30.18
CA LYS A 336 24.79 -2.13 30.89
C LYS A 336 23.87 -1.10 30.22
N CYS A 337 22.64 -0.97 30.71
CA CYS A 337 21.87 0.25 30.51
C CYS A 337 22.69 1.44 31.03
N GLU A 338 22.76 2.53 30.27
CA GLU A 338 23.34 3.78 30.77
C GLU A 338 22.61 4.17 32.08
N PRO A 339 23.30 4.68 33.11
CA PRO A 339 22.71 5.04 34.40
C PRO A 339 21.90 6.34 34.28
N ASN A 340 20.83 6.31 33.48
CA ASN A 340 19.92 7.42 33.28
C ASN A 340 18.72 7.29 34.23
N THR A 341 18.22 8.43 34.69
CA THR A 341 16.94 8.50 35.39
C THR A 341 15.84 8.87 34.39
N TYR A 342 14.65 8.30 34.57
CA TYR A 342 13.52 8.53 33.66
C TYR A 342 12.37 9.22 34.39
N LYS A 343 11.66 10.09 33.66
CA LYS A 343 10.44 10.75 34.14
C LYS A 343 9.30 10.51 33.14
N ILE A 344 8.13 10.21 33.66
CA ILE A 344 6.89 10.13 32.90
C ILE A 344 6.19 11.49 32.96
N LEU A 345 5.93 12.08 31.80
CA LEU A 345 5.05 13.23 31.64
C LEU A 345 3.67 12.75 31.17
N THR A 346 2.65 13.02 31.97
CA THR A 346 1.25 12.65 31.71
C THR A 346 0.53 13.74 30.91
N VAL A 347 -0.68 13.41 30.42
CA VAL A 347 -1.50 14.26 29.54
C VAL A 347 -1.85 15.64 30.13
N ASP A 348 -1.90 15.74 31.46
CA ASP A 348 -2.12 16.96 32.24
C ASP A 348 -0.84 17.78 32.49
N GLY A 349 0.30 17.33 31.96
CA GLY A 349 1.60 17.99 32.10
C GLY A 349 2.33 17.70 33.41
N LYS A 350 1.82 16.81 34.26
CA LYS A 350 2.50 16.40 35.51
C LYS A 350 3.65 15.44 35.21
N GLN A 351 4.71 15.54 36.00
CA GLN A 351 5.90 14.68 35.88
C GLN A 351 6.02 13.74 37.08
N TYR A 352 6.27 12.46 36.81
CA TYR A 352 6.47 11.43 37.83
C TYR A 352 7.80 10.71 37.59
N PRO A 353 8.62 10.46 38.63
CA PRO A 353 9.82 9.66 38.48
C PRO A 353 9.46 8.21 38.16
N VAL A 354 10.25 7.57 37.30
CA VAL A 354 10.22 6.12 37.10
C VAL A 354 11.14 5.48 38.11
N GLU A 355 10.62 4.52 38.89
CA GLU A 355 11.43 3.76 39.84
C GLU A 355 12.36 2.78 39.08
N PRO A 356 13.70 2.88 39.20
CA PRO A 356 14.62 2.05 38.43
C PRO A 356 14.42 0.54 38.60
N SER A 357 13.98 0.09 39.79
CA SER A 357 13.67 -1.31 40.10
C SER A 357 12.47 -1.87 39.33
N THR A 358 11.61 -0.98 38.79
CA THR A 358 10.40 -1.35 38.05
C THR A 358 10.63 -1.50 36.56
N ILE A 359 11.79 -1.07 36.04
CA ILE A 359 12.15 -1.22 34.64
C ILE A 359 12.40 -2.70 34.36
N LYS A 360 11.55 -3.32 33.54
CA LYS A 360 11.69 -4.69 33.06
C LYS A 360 11.88 -4.68 31.55
N LEU A 361 12.95 -5.32 31.10
CA LEU A 361 13.30 -5.49 29.69
C LEU A 361 13.15 -6.97 29.32
N GLU A 362 12.82 -7.26 28.06
CA GLU A 362 12.84 -8.62 27.53
C GLU A 362 14.08 -8.84 26.64
N GLU A 363 14.73 -10.00 26.77
CA GLU A 363 15.89 -10.32 25.95
C GLU A 363 15.45 -10.67 24.51
N GLY A 364 16.12 -10.08 23.51
CA GLY A 364 15.85 -10.36 22.10
C GLY A 364 14.58 -9.71 21.53
N VAL A 365 13.85 -8.93 22.32
CA VAL A 365 12.67 -8.16 21.92
C VAL A 365 12.81 -6.73 22.45
N ASP A 366 12.60 -5.72 21.60
CA ASP A 366 12.76 -4.30 21.94
C ASP A 366 11.54 -3.77 22.73
N LEU A 367 11.20 -4.45 23.82
CA LEU A 367 10.02 -4.22 24.63
C LEU A 367 10.41 -4.02 26.09
N ALA A 368 9.78 -3.03 26.73
CA ALA A 368 9.99 -2.75 28.14
C ALA A 368 8.70 -2.34 28.84
N VAL A 369 8.71 -2.56 30.16
CA VAL A 369 7.66 -2.13 31.07
C VAL A 369 8.27 -1.29 32.16
N VAL A 370 7.63 -0.17 32.49
CA VAL A 370 8.02 0.72 33.58
C VAL A 370 6.81 1.08 34.44
N LYS A 371 7.02 1.47 35.70
CA LYS A 371 5.94 1.88 36.60
C LYS A 371 6.18 3.27 37.18
N PHE A 372 5.09 3.98 37.46
CA PHE A 372 5.10 5.25 38.20
C PHE A 372 3.91 5.31 39.15
N THR A 373 4.02 6.11 40.21
CA THR A 373 3.00 6.23 41.26
C THR A 373 2.29 7.58 41.15
N SER A 374 0.96 7.58 41.10
CA SER A 374 0.13 8.79 41.11
C SER A 374 -1.26 8.51 41.69
N ARG A 375 -1.80 9.50 42.41
CA ARG A 375 -3.19 9.52 42.91
C ARG A 375 -4.18 10.07 41.89
N GLU A 376 -3.70 10.68 40.81
CA GLU A 376 -4.53 11.15 39.72
C GLU A 376 -5.14 9.97 38.95
N ASN A 377 -6.22 10.22 38.21
CA ASN A 377 -6.90 9.20 37.42
C ASN A 377 -6.57 9.34 35.93
N TYR A 378 -5.65 8.51 35.45
CA TYR A 378 -5.28 8.42 34.04
C TYR A 378 -5.97 7.23 33.36
N GLN A 379 -6.28 7.39 32.08
CA GLN A 379 -7.00 6.36 31.33
C GLN A 379 -6.08 5.17 31.04
N VAL A 380 -6.57 3.97 31.36
CA VAL A 380 -5.89 2.71 31.00
C VAL A 380 -6.35 2.27 29.62
N ALA A 381 -5.40 1.96 28.75
CA ALA A 381 -5.63 1.50 27.39
C ALA A 381 -6.40 0.17 27.34
N THR A 382 -7.27 0.05 26.33
CA THR A 382 -7.78 -1.25 25.89
C THR A 382 -6.79 -1.84 24.90
N ILE A 383 -6.30 -3.05 25.17
CA ILE A 383 -5.46 -3.83 24.26
C ILE A 383 -6.36 -4.68 23.37
N ALA A 384 -6.10 -4.68 22.06
CA ALA A 384 -6.84 -5.44 21.07
C ALA A 384 -5.96 -6.53 20.44
N ASN A 385 -6.22 -7.79 20.80
CA ASN A 385 -5.46 -8.95 20.37
C ASN A 385 -6.23 -9.74 19.31
N TYR A 386 -6.13 -9.28 18.06
CA TYR A 386 -6.66 -9.99 16.90
C TYR A 386 -5.68 -9.83 15.70
N PRO A 387 -5.70 -10.75 14.73
CA PRO A 387 -4.87 -10.63 13.52
C PRO A 387 -5.28 -9.42 12.67
N THR A 388 -4.32 -8.57 12.30
CA THR A 388 -4.55 -7.44 11.39
C THR A 388 -4.75 -7.92 9.96
N LYS A 389 -5.57 -7.19 9.19
CA LYS A 389 -5.75 -7.44 7.75
C LYS A 389 -5.01 -6.39 6.92
N ASP A 390 -4.70 -6.77 5.68
CA ASP A 390 -4.03 -5.87 4.75
C ASP A 390 -4.89 -4.63 4.46
N ASP A 391 -4.23 -3.48 4.38
CA ASP A 391 -4.81 -2.17 4.04
C ASP A 391 -5.86 -1.63 5.03
N GLU A 392 -6.01 -2.24 6.22
CA GLU A 392 -6.83 -1.70 7.31
C GLU A 392 -6.29 -0.34 7.77
N TYR A 393 -7.19 0.62 8.00
CA TYR A 393 -6.80 1.93 8.53
C TYR A 393 -6.37 1.81 9.99
N MET A 394 -5.27 2.50 10.30
CA MET A 394 -4.65 2.47 11.62
C MET A 394 -4.14 3.87 12.00
N PHE A 395 -3.95 4.10 13.30
CA PHE A 395 -3.46 5.38 13.83
C PHE A 395 -2.23 5.20 14.73
N THR A 396 -1.20 6.03 14.57
CA THR A 396 -0.03 6.04 15.47
C THR A 396 -0.03 7.34 16.26
N ALA A 397 0.29 7.28 17.54
CA ALA A 397 0.40 8.48 18.36
C ALA A 397 1.68 8.50 19.19
N GLY A 398 2.13 9.69 19.60
CA GLY A 398 3.31 9.83 20.44
C GLY A 398 3.87 11.24 20.50
N TYR A 399 5.03 11.36 21.13
CA TYR A 399 5.71 12.61 21.42
C TYR A 399 7.07 12.68 20.70
N PRO A 400 7.11 13.08 19.42
CA PRO A 400 8.37 13.22 18.70
C PRO A 400 9.32 14.22 19.36
N ARG A 401 10.61 14.13 19.04
CA ARG A 401 11.62 15.13 19.37
C ARG A 401 11.87 16.01 18.16
N LEU A 402 11.39 17.24 18.18
CA LEU A 402 11.55 18.22 17.10
C LEU A 402 12.31 19.43 17.66
N GLY A 403 13.65 19.38 17.55
CA GLY A 403 14.54 20.32 18.23
C GLY A 403 14.49 20.14 19.75
N GLU A 404 14.25 21.24 20.48
CA GLU A 404 14.04 21.23 21.94
C GLU A 404 12.59 20.94 22.35
N LYS A 405 11.66 20.88 21.39
CA LYS A 405 10.24 20.67 21.65
C LYS A 405 9.88 19.19 21.46
N SER A 406 8.89 18.75 22.23
CA SER A 406 8.26 17.45 22.03
C SER A 406 6.74 17.56 21.99
N PRO A 407 6.18 18.03 20.85
CA PRO A 407 4.74 18.20 20.69
C PRO A 407 4.02 16.86 20.64
N TRP A 408 2.72 16.85 20.91
CA TRP A 408 1.86 15.70 20.62
C TRP A 408 1.74 15.50 19.11
N ARG A 409 1.74 14.24 18.65
CA ARG A 409 1.42 13.88 17.26
C ARG A 409 0.48 12.69 17.20
N PHE A 410 -0.41 12.77 16.23
CA PHE A 410 -1.35 11.73 15.88
C PHE A 410 -1.37 11.56 14.35
N THR A 411 -0.96 10.40 13.84
CA THR A 411 -0.74 10.16 12.42
C THR A 411 -1.56 8.97 11.91
N LEU A 412 -2.03 9.09 10.68
CA LEU A 412 -2.91 8.11 10.03
C LEU A 412 -2.12 7.28 9.02
N GLY A 413 -2.50 6.02 8.85
CA GLY A 413 -1.90 5.14 7.86
C GLY A 413 -2.71 3.87 7.63
N GLN A 414 -2.07 2.91 6.98
CA GLN A 414 -2.61 1.57 6.74
C GLN A 414 -1.64 0.52 7.25
N ILE A 415 -2.18 -0.59 7.73
CA ILE A 415 -1.42 -1.69 8.31
C ILE A 415 -1.42 -2.89 7.36
N TYR A 416 -0.39 -3.71 7.46
CA TYR A 416 -0.31 -4.99 6.77
C TYR A 416 -0.61 -6.13 7.73
N SER A 417 -1.13 -7.24 7.20
CA SER A 417 -1.10 -8.52 7.89
C SER A 417 0.35 -8.93 8.17
N LYS A 418 0.58 -9.77 9.18
CA LYS A 418 1.92 -10.16 9.63
C LYS A 418 2.82 -10.63 8.49
N GLU A 419 2.39 -11.63 7.71
CA GLU A 419 3.22 -12.23 6.67
C GLU A 419 3.51 -11.25 5.52
N ILE A 420 2.51 -10.47 5.10
CA ILE A 420 2.69 -9.45 4.06
C ILE A 420 3.60 -8.33 4.56
N GLY A 421 3.41 -7.84 5.77
CA GLY A 421 4.25 -6.82 6.38
C GLY A 421 5.72 -7.22 6.42
N LEU A 422 6.01 -8.45 6.84
CA LEU A 422 7.37 -9.01 6.87
C LEU A 422 8.01 -9.12 5.47
N LEU A 423 7.22 -9.24 4.40
CA LEU A 423 7.71 -9.23 3.02
C LEU A 423 7.92 -7.81 2.47
N GLN A 424 7.27 -6.80 3.05
CA GLN A 424 7.35 -5.40 2.61
C GLN A 424 8.54 -4.61 3.20
N THR A 425 9.23 -5.15 4.20
CA THR A 425 10.41 -4.47 4.78
C THR A 425 11.65 -4.62 3.89
N THR A 426 12.47 -3.56 3.87
CA THR A 426 13.79 -3.52 3.25
C THR A 426 14.93 -3.92 4.19
N GLN A 427 14.64 -4.26 5.45
CA GLN A 427 15.65 -4.69 6.42
C GLN A 427 16.42 -5.94 5.98
N SER A 428 17.70 -5.95 6.35
CA SER A 428 18.70 -6.92 5.89
C SER A 428 19.07 -7.95 6.93
N ASP A 429 18.93 -7.58 8.20
CA ASP A 429 19.34 -8.30 9.39
C ASP A 429 18.12 -8.93 10.05
N PHE A 430 17.68 -10.09 9.56
CA PHE A 430 16.71 -10.92 10.26
C PHE A 430 17.40 -11.82 11.29
N ASN A 431 18.33 -11.26 12.06
CA ASN A 431 19.12 -11.98 13.05
C ASN A 431 18.23 -12.45 14.20
N ASN A 432 18.04 -13.77 14.27
CA ASN A 432 17.25 -14.47 15.28
C ASN A 432 18.09 -14.87 16.51
N ASN A 433 18.95 -13.96 17.00
CA ASN A 433 19.76 -14.20 18.20
C ASN A 433 18.96 -14.22 19.52
N SER A 434 17.62 -14.20 19.45
CA SER A 434 16.75 -14.28 20.63
C SER A 434 16.89 -15.64 21.31
N SER A 435 17.06 -15.66 22.64
CA SER A 435 17.01 -16.87 23.47
C SER A 435 15.56 -17.17 23.90
N GLY A 436 15.20 -18.44 24.14
CA GLY A 436 13.89 -18.83 24.70
C GLY A 436 12.68 -18.80 23.74
N THR A 437 11.48 -18.54 24.27
CA THR A 437 10.18 -18.57 23.57
C THR A 437 10.05 -17.58 22.41
N ALA A 438 10.94 -16.60 22.31
CA ALA A 438 11.05 -15.69 21.16
C ALA A 438 11.61 -16.38 19.89
N LYS A 439 12.25 -17.56 19.99
CA LYS A 439 12.59 -18.40 18.82
C LYS A 439 11.37 -19.03 18.15
N ALA A 440 10.24 -19.14 18.85
CA ALA A 440 9.05 -19.81 18.33
C ALA A 440 8.26 -18.96 17.33
N ALA A 441 8.51 -17.65 17.27
CA ALA A 441 7.88 -16.74 16.31
C ALA A 441 8.96 -16.16 15.39
N ALA A 442 8.86 -16.49 14.11
CA ALA A 442 9.69 -15.91 13.07
C ALA A 442 9.43 -14.40 12.98
N SER A 443 10.27 -13.63 13.66
CA SER A 443 10.11 -12.19 13.88
C SER A 443 11.21 -11.40 13.16
N LEU A 444 10.97 -10.10 12.90
CA LEU A 444 12.07 -9.19 12.64
C LEU A 444 12.95 -9.09 13.90
N THR A 445 14.22 -8.75 13.72
CA THR A 445 15.14 -8.49 14.84
C THR A 445 14.48 -7.54 15.84
N GLY A 446 14.39 -7.93 17.11
CA GLY A 446 13.78 -7.12 18.17
C GLY A 446 12.24 -7.19 18.27
N GLY A 447 11.56 -8.10 17.57
CA GLY A 447 10.10 -8.32 17.74
C GLY A 447 9.20 -7.51 16.80
N TYR A 448 9.78 -6.87 15.78
CA TYR A 448 9.11 -5.87 14.93
C TYR A 448 8.22 -6.48 13.85
N GLU A 449 7.14 -7.16 14.21
CA GLU A 449 6.29 -7.88 13.24
C GLU A 449 5.12 -7.04 12.70
N LEU A 450 4.90 -5.86 13.24
CA LEU A 450 3.80 -4.98 12.87
C LEU A 450 4.32 -3.92 11.88
N VAL A 451 3.87 -3.98 10.62
CA VAL A 451 4.35 -3.09 9.55
C VAL A 451 3.21 -2.22 9.03
N TYR A 452 3.45 -0.91 8.89
CA TYR A 452 2.40 0.05 8.52
C TYR A 452 2.96 1.34 7.92
N SER A 453 2.11 2.12 7.27
CA SER A 453 2.52 3.28 6.46
C SER A 453 2.52 4.64 7.19
N SER A 454 1.93 4.77 8.39
CA SER A 454 1.80 6.04 9.13
C SER A 454 3.13 6.78 9.35
N ILE A 455 3.19 8.08 9.05
CA ILE A 455 4.38 8.92 9.28
C ILE A 455 4.71 8.96 10.77
N THR A 456 5.98 8.74 11.11
CA THR A 456 6.48 8.71 12.50
C THR A 456 7.84 9.40 12.59
N PHE A 457 8.18 9.91 13.75
CA PHE A 457 9.44 10.64 13.99
C PHE A 457 10.14 10.10 15.24
N GLY A 458 11.45 10.34 15.35
CA GLY A 458 12.21 10.00 16.55
C GLY A 458 11.54 10.60 17.80
N GLY A 459 11.45 9.81 18.89
CA GLY A 459 10.73 10.17 20.12
C GLY A 459 9.30 9.60 20.21
N MET A 460 8.69 9.22 19.09
CA MET A 460 7.39 8.52 19.11
C MET A 460 7.49 7.05 19.53
N SER A 461 8.70 6.48 19.59
CA SER A 461 8.94 5.10 19.98
C SER A 461 8.35 4.78 21.35
N GLY A 462 7.68 3.63 21.47
CA GLY A 462 6.88 3.22 22.62
C GLY A 462 5.44 3.75 22.63
N GLY A 463 5.07 4.65 21.72
CA GLY A 463 3.70 5.15 21.56
C GLY A 463 2.73 4.13 20.93
N PRO A 464 1.41 4.33 21.05
CA PRO A 464 0.43 3.36 20.59
C PRO A 464 0.28 3.32 19.06
N VAL A 465 0.13 2.11 18.55
CA VAL A 465 -0.48 1.80 17.25
C VAL A 465 -1.90 1.34 17.52
N LEU A 466 -2.88 1.99 16.89
CA LEU A 466 -4.29 1.92 17.24
C LEU A 466 -5.15 1.46 16.07
N ASP A 467 -6.21 0.71 16.39
CA ASP A 467 -7.29 0.41 15.45
C ASP A 467 -8.31 1.56 15.33
N SER A 468 -9.34 1.38 14.50
CA SER A 468 -10.42 2.35 14.28
C SER A 468 -11.38 2.55 15.46
N GLN A 469 -11.19 1.82 16.56
CA GLN A 469 -11.88 2.05 17.83
C GLN A 469 -10.98 2.74 18.88
N GLY A 470 -9.73 3.06 18.52
CA GLY A 470 -8.74 3.62 19.44
C GLY A 470 -8.29 2.60 20.48
N ARG A 471 -8.29 1.30 20.16
CA ARG A 471 -7.70 0.23 20.97
C ARG A 471 -6.28 -0.04 20.47
N VAL A 472 -5.38 -0.41 21.38
CA VAL A 472 -3.96 -0.60 21.07
C VAL A 472 -3.75 -1.99 20.47
N ILE A 473 -3.27 -2.03 19.23
CA ILE A 473 -2.92 -3.26 18.49
C ILE A 473 -1.40 -3.48 18.42
N GLY A 474 -0.60 -2.47 18.76
CA GLY A 474 0.84 -2.58 18.89
C GLY A 474 1.48 -1.34 19.52
N ILE A 475 2.80 -1.40 19.67
CA ILE A 475 3.61 -0.24 20.04
C ILE A 475 4.53 0.12 18.87
N HIS A 476 4.63 1.42 18.56
CA HIS A 476 5.60 1.89 17.58
C HIS A 476 7.01 1.74 18.13
N GLY A 477 8.00 1.45 17.29
CA GLY A 477 9.39 1.51 17.76
C GLY A 477 10.38 2.12 16.76
N ARG A 478 10.32 1.77 15.48
CA ARG A 478 11.25 2.34 14.48
C ARG A 478 10.67 2.44 13.08
N THR A 479 11.44 3.02 12.17
CA THR A 479 11.09 3.18 10.75
C THR A 479 12.15 2.57 9.86
N ASP A 480 11.71 1.97 8.76
CA ASP A 480 12.56 1.54 7.68
C ASP A 480 13.07 2.78 6.91
N GLY A 481 14.38 2.93 6.75
CA GLY A 481 14.97 4.18 6.27
C GLY A 481 16.43 4.07 5.87
N GLU A 482 16.85 5.02 5.05
CA GLU A 482 18.20 5.13 4.50
C GLU A 482 18.84 6.43 4.98
N THR A 483 20.16 6.43 5.17
CA THR A 483 20.85 7.66 5.56
C THR A 483 21.18 8.50 4.33
N ALA A 484 20.67 9.73 4.26
CA ALA A 484 21.10 10.71 3.27
C ALA A 484 22.12 11.67 3.88
N ILE A 485 23.16 11.97 3.10
CA ILE A 485 24.21 12.89 3.52
C ILE A 485 24.29 14.00 2.47
N ASP A 486 23.86 15.20 2.86
CA ASP A 486 24.09 16.40 2.07
C ASP A 486 25.43 17.02 2.48
N ASN A 487 26.27 17.40 1.50
CA ASN A 487 27.58 18.00 1.82
C ASN A 487 27.46 19.48 2.20
N ASP A 488 26.35 20.12 1.83
CA ASP A 488 26.16 21.55 2.09
C ASP A 488 25.75 21.82 3.55
N SER A 489 25.20 20.82 4.25
CA SER A 489 24.72 20.95 5.64
C SER A 489 25.65 20.34 6.70
N ASN A 490 26.66 19.53 6.34
CA ASN A 490 27.43 18.69 7.28
C ASN A 490 26.56 17.80 8.21
N SER A 491 25.23 17.74 8.03
CA SER A 491 24.29 16.93 8.80
C SER A 491 24.06 15.60 8.08
N LYS A 492 24.29 14.48 8.78
CA LYS A 492 23.75 13.19 8.35
C LYS A 492 22.27 13.19 8.71
N GLU A 493 21.40 13.22 7.71
CA GLU A 493 19.95 13.16 7.89
C GLU A 493 19.47 11.75 7.53
N THR A 494 18.83 11.06 8.48
CA THR A 494 18.18 9.79 8.18
C THR A 494 16.87 10.07 7.46
N ILE A 495 16.74 9.62 6.22
CA ILE A 495 15.53 9.75 5.42
C ILE A 495 14.77 8.44 5.50
N GLN A 496 13.54 8.52 5.97
CA GLN A 496 12.66 7.36 5.98
C GLN A 496 12.18 7.13 4.54
N LEU A 497 12.44 5.98 3.95
CA LEU A 497 11.94 5.65 2.59
C LEU A 497 11.10 4.36 2.57
N GLY A 498 10.87 3.76 3.73
CA GLY A 498 10.04 2.57 3.88
C GLY A 498 8.93 2.73 4.90
N ASN A 499 8.46 1.59 5.40
CA ASN A 499 7.33 1.53 6.33
C ASN A 499 7.78 1.78 7.78
N SER A 500 6.81 2.12 8.63
CA SER A 500 7.00 2.08 10.08
C SER A 500 6.84 0.66 10.61
N LEU A 501 7.60 0.37 11.66
CA LEU A 501 7.69 -0.92 12.30
C LEU A 501 7.30 -0.78 13.78
N GLY A 502 6.49 -1.72 14.24
CA GLY A 502 6.05 -1.83 15.62
C GLY A 502 6.09 -3.27 16.12
N ILE A 503 5.90 -3.41 17.42
CA ILE A 503 5.78 -4.70 18.10
C ILE A 503 4.28 -4.94 18.33
N PRO A 504 3.70 -6.05 17.83
CA PRO A 504 2.28 -6.33 18.02
C PRO A 504 1.99 -6.65 19.48
N VAL A 505 0.77 -6.34 19.94
CA VAL A 505 0.38 -6.63 21.33
C VAL A 505 0.34 -8.12 21.65
N SER A 506 0.16 -8.99 20.65
CA SER A 506 0.27 -10.44 20.82
C SER A 506 1.65 -10.87 21.34
N THR A 507 2.72 -10.21 20.88
CA THR A 507 4.08 -10.40 21.41
C THR A 507 4.15 -9.99 22.86
N PHE A 508 3.66 -8.79 23.22
CA PHE A 508 3.60 -8.36 24.61
C PHE A 508 2.82 -9.33 25.51
N LEU A 509 1.64 -9.78 25.08
CA LEU A 509 0.79 -10.68 25.84
C LEU A 509 1.46 -12.05 26.08
N ALA A 510 2.19 -12.57 25.10
CA ALA A 510 2.98 -13.80 25.25
C ALA A 510 4.16 -13.63 26.24
N LEU A 511 4.60 -12.39 26.48
CA LEU A 511 5.72 -12.03 27.36
C LEU A 511 5.28 -11.51 28.73
N ALA A 512 3.99 -11.24 28.93
CA ALA A 512 3.45 -10.52 30.07
C ALA A 512 3.91 -11.12 31.42
N THR A 513 3.88 -12.45 31.55
CA THR A 513 4.37 -13.17 32.74
C THR A 513 5.86 -12.95 33.00
N ARG A 514 6.70 -12.93 31.95
CA ARG A 514 8.15 -12.68 32.07
C ARG A 514 8.45 -11.23 32.44
N LEU A 515 7.64 -10.31 31.94
CA LEU A 515 7.67 -8.89 32.27
C LEU A 515 7.04 -8.57 33.64
N ASN A 516 6.52 -9.58 34.36
CA ASN A 516 5.82 -9.45 35.63
C ASN A 516 4.70 -8.39 35.61
N THR A 517 3.88 -8.44 34.56
CA THR A 517 2.76 -7.52 34.36
C THR A 517 1.63 -8.20 33.60
N GLN A 518 0.43 -7.59 33.61
CA GLN A 518 -0.68 -7.96 32.73
C GLN A 518 -1.41 -6.70 32.26
N ALA A 519 -1.95 -6.74 31.04
CA ALA A 519 -2.84 -5.67 30.59
C ALA A 519 -4.19 -5.79 31.29
N GLN A 520 -4.71 -4.66 31.78
CA GLN A 520 -5.96 -4.63 32.55
C GLN A 520 -7.20 -4.85 31.68
N LYS A 521 -7.15 -4.46 30.40
CA LYS A 521 -8.26 -4.59 29.45
C LYS A 521 -7.76 -5.21 28.16
N VAL A 522 -8.22 -6.42 27.85
CA VAL A 522 -7.88 -7.14 26.62
C VAL A 522 -9.16 -7.56 25.91
N GLU A 523 -9.27 -7.19 24.64
CA GLU A 523 -10.35 -7.59 23.75
C GLU A 523 -9.77 -8.39 22.58
N THR A 524 -10.52 -9.38 22.09
CA THR A 524 -10.10 -10.24 20.97
C THR A 524 -10.97 -10.09 19.73
N THR A 525 -12.00 -9.24 19.80
CA THR A 525 -12.92 -8.99 18.70
C THR A 525 -12.30 -8.02 17.69
N PRO A 526 -12.21 -8.40 16.40
CA PRO A 526 -11.78 -7.50 15.34
C PRO A 526 -12.64 -6.23 15.26
N THR A 527 -12.06 -5.14 14.81
CA THR A 527 -12.82 -3.89 14.63
C THR A 527 -13.87 -4.03 13.51
N PRO A 528 -15.07 -3.46 13.65
CA PRO A 528 -16.06 -3.41 12.56
C PRO A 528 -15.54 -2.63 11.34
N GLU A 529 -16.02 -3.00 10.16
CA GLU A 529 -15.71 -2.24 8.94
C GLU A 529 -16.14 -0.77 9.07
N LEU A 530 -15.29 0.13 8.58
CA LEU A 530 -15.57 1.55 8.59
C LEU A 530 -16.65 1.89 7.57
N ASN A 531 -17.68 2.61 8.01
CA ASN A 531 -18.66 3.17 7.10
C ASN A 531 -18.02 4.21 6.14
N GLN A 532 -18.70 4.51 5.03
CA GLN A 532 -18.18 5.42 4.01
C GLN A 532 -17.86 6.82 4.54
N GLN A 533 -18.60 7.32 5.54
CA GLN A 533 -18.37 8.64 6.12
C GLN A 533 -17.04 8.69 6.88
N LYS A 534 -16.73 7.67 7.70
CA LYS A 534 -15.44 7.56 8.41
C LYS A 534 -14.26 7.37 7.44
N VAL A 535 -14.45 6.59 6.37
CA VAL A 535 -13.42 6.47 5.32
C VAL A 535 -13.18 7.82 4.62
N ARG A 536 -14.24 8.58 4.33
CA ARG A 536 -14.11 9.93 3.76
C ARG A 536 -13.40 10.88 4.71
N SER A 537 -13.70 10.88 6.02
CA SER A 537 -13.02 11.74 6.98
C SER A 537 -11.52 11.45 7.06
N ILE A 538 -11.10 10.18 6.99
CA ILE A 538 -9.67 9.81 6.92
C ILE A 538 -9.03 10.36 5.65
N LYS A 539 -9.65 10.13 4.49
CA LYS A 539 -9.15 10.62 3.20
C LYS A 539 -9.02 12.15 3.18
N THR A 540 -10.03 12.85 3.67
CA THR A 540 -10.00 14.31 3.81
C THR A 540 -8.87 14.75 4.73
N ALA A 541 -8.71 14.12 5.90
CA ALA A 541 -7.63 14.45 6.83
C ALA A 541 -6.25 14.29 6.18
N ILE A 542 -6.01 13.17 5.48
CA ILE A 542 -4.77 12.89 4.74
C ILE A 542 -4.50 13.94 3.65
N LEU A 543 -5.54 14.33 2.88
CA LEU A 543 -5.43 15.32 1.82
C LEU A 543 -5.24 16.75 2.37
N SER A 544 -5.81 17.04 3.54
CA SER A 544 -5.67 18.35 4.21
C SER A 544 -4.34 18.55 4.92
N VAL A 545 -3.52 17.50 5.08
CA VAL A 545 -2.17 17.65 5.63
C VAL A 545 -1.39 18.57 4.70
N ASP A 546 -1.16 19.80 5.12
CA ASP A 546 -0.30 20.70 4.38
C ASP A 546 1.13 20.19 4.47
N VAL A 547 1.68 19.83 3.31
CA VAL A 547 3.09 19.46 3.18
C VAL A 547 3.73 20.64 2.46
N SER A 548 4.69 21.29 3.14
CA SER A 548 5.35 22.52 2.68
C SER A 548 5.46 22.64 1.18
N GLN A 549 5.05 23.77 0.62
CA GLN A 549 5.38 24.10 -0.77
C GLN A 549 6.80 24.66 -0.95
N GLY A 550 7.45 25.13 0.13
CA GLY A 550 8.76 25.76 0.11
C GLY A 550 9.87 24.87 0.67
N SER A 551 10.59 24.17 -0.21
CA SER A 551 11.78 23.36 0.13
C SER A 551 13.01 23.84 -0.64
N THR A 552 14.13 23.99 0.07
CA THR A 552 15.34 24.65 -0.46
C THR A 552 16.44 23.65 -0.83
N THR A 553 16.59 22.55 -0.09
CA THR A 553 17.63 21.53 -0.35
C THR A 553 17.06 20.24 -0.93
N ALA A 554 17.93 19.43 -1.53
CA ALA A 554 17.56 18.16 -2.11
C ALA A 554 17.06 17.15 -1.05
N SER A 555 17.61 17.17 0.18
CA SER A 555 17.16 16.30 1.28
C SER A 555 15.73 16.63 1.72
N GLN A 556 15.39 17.93 1.79
CA GLN A 556 14.04 18.39 2.11
C GLN A 556 13.03 18.00 1.04
N TRP A 557 13.40 18.11 -0.25
CA TRP A 557 12.55 17.63 -1.35
C TRP A 557 12.33 16.11 -1.30
N LEU A 558 13.35 15.35 -0.91
CA LEU A 558 13.29 13.91 -0.78
C LEU A 558 12.39 13.47 0.39
N GLU A 559 12.55 14.08 1.56
CA GLU A 559 11.69 13.88 2.73
C GLU A 559 10.23 14.25 2.43
N ARG A 560 10.01 15.39 1.76
CA ARG A 560 8.69 15.80 1.27
C ARG A 560 8.08 14.77 0.33
N GLY A 561 8.83 14.30 -0.66
CA GLY A 561 8.37 13.28 -1.60
C GLY A 561 7.95 12.00 -0.88
N ASN A 562 8.70 11.59 0.14
CA ASN A 562 8.36 10.44 0.97
C ASN A 562 7.06 10.64 1.75
N GLN A 563 6.91 11.77 2.44
CA GLN A 563 5.68 12.10 3.18
C GLN A 563 4.45 12.06 2.26
N LEU A 564 4.55 12.69 1.08
CA LEU A 564 3.48 12.69 0.08
C LEU A 564 3.17 11.28 -0.46
N TRP A 565 4.20 10.44 -0.66
CA TRP A 565 4.02 9.04 -1.07
C TRP A 565 3.24 8.24 -0.01
N ARG A 566 3.60 8.39 1.27
CA ARG A 566 2.91 7.74 2.40
C ARG A 566 1.47 8.24 2.58
N LEU A 567 1.23 9.52 2.28
CA LEU A 567 -0.10 10.13 2.23
C LEU A 567 -0.89 9.80 0.95
N ARG A 568 -0.38 8.92 0.08
CA ARG A 568 -1.02 8.51 -1.19
C ARG A 568 -1.22 9.67 -2.19
N ARG A 569 -0.52 10.79 -2.00
CA ARG A 569 -0.48 11.95 -2.91
C ARG A 569 0.58 11.74 -3.98
N HIS A 570 0.46 10.63 -4.72
CA HIS A 570 1.51 10.11 -5.60
C HIS A 570 1.98 11.12 -6.66
N SER A 571 1.08 11.91 -7.24
CA SER A 571 1.43 12.94 -8.23
C SER A 571 2.32 14.04 -7.65
N GLU A 572 2.04 14.48 -6.42
CA GLU A 572 2.85 15.50 -5.74
C GLU A 572 4.17 14.92 -5.23
N ALA A 573 4.15 13.65 -4.78
CA ALA A 573 5.36 12.93 -4.42
C ALA A 573 6.35 12.85 -5.59
N ILE A 574 5.85 12.53 -6.79
CA ILE A 574 6.66 12.48 -8.02
C ILE A 574 7.30 13.86 -8.29
N GLN A 575 6.54 14.95 -8.20
CA GLN A 575 7.08 16.31 -8.41
C GLN A 575 8.16 16.66 -7.38
N ALA A 576 7.96 16.29 -6.12
CA ALA A 576 8.95 16.52 -5.07
C ALA A 576 10.25 15.73 -5.31
N PHE A 577 10.16 14.46 -5.70
CA PHE A 577 11.35 13.68 -6.07
C PHE A 577 12.04 14.23 -7.32
N GLU A 578 11.29 14.71 -8.32
CA GLU A 578 11.86 15.39 -9.50
C GLU A 578 12.60 16.68 -9.14
N ALA A 579 12.07 17.45 -8.20
CA ALA A 579 12.74 18.63 -7.67
C ALA A 579 14.05 18.27 -6.94
N ALA A 580 14.07 17.19 -6.16
CA ALA A 580 15.30 16.65 -5.55
C ALA A 580 16.32 16.23 -6.63
N ILE A 581 15.88 15.46 -7.65
CA ILE A 581 16.73 14.97 -8.75
C ILE A 581 17.37 16.13 -9.51
N LYS A 582 16.63 17.21 -9.77
CA LYS A 582 17.12 18.40 -10.49
C LYS A 582 18.31 19.07 -9.80
N GLN A 583 18.41 18.97 -8.47
CA GLN A 583 19.54 19.51 -7.71
C GLN A 583 20.77 18.62 -7.73
N LYS A 584 20.68 17.40 -8.27
CA LYS A 584 21.77 16.41 -8.38
C LYS A 584 22.49 16.13 -7.04
N PRO A 585 21.77 15.76 -5.96
CA PRO A 585 22.40 15.43 -4.69
C PRO A 585 23.31 14.19 -4.80
N LYS A 586 24.26 14.02 -3.88
CA LYS A 586 25.06 12.77 -3.82
C LYS A 586 24.20 11.53 -3.61
N PHE A 587 23.08 11.65 -2.90
CA PHE A 587 22.11 10.58 -2.64
C PHE A 587 21.00 10.51 -3.69
N ILE A 588 21.25 10.94 -4.93
CA ILE A 588 20.24 10.98 -6.01
C ILE A 588 19.54 9.64 -6.26
N HIS A 589 20.20 8.51 -5.98
CA HIS A 589 19.60 7.18 -6.07
C HIS A 589 18.35 7.02 -5.20
N LEU A 590 18.30 7.65 -4.03
CA LEU A 590 17.13 7.65 -3.13
C LEU A 590 15.94 8.40 -3.75
N ALA A 591 16.19 9.51 -4.45
CA ALA A 591 15.15 10.28 -5.12
C ALA A 591 14.60 9.53 -6.35
N TYR A 592 15.47 8.88 -7.12
CA TYR A 592 15.05 8.00 -8.20
C TYR A 592 14.24 6.80 -7.70
N TYR A 593 14.68 6.19 -6.59
CA TYR A 593 13.96 5.09 -5.95
C TYR A 593 12.57 5.51 -5.48
N GLY A 594 12.46 6.59 -4.70
CA GLY A 594 11.18 7.13 -4.24
C GLY A 594 10.24 7.49 -5.40
N LYS A 595 10.78 8.10 -6.47
CA LYS A 595 10.04 8.36 -7.73
C LYS A 595 9.51 7.06 -8.35
N GLY A 596 10.34 6.02 -8.42
CA GLY A 596 9.98 4.69 -8.90
C GLY A 596 8.84 4.07 -8.09
N LEU A 597 8.89 4.15 -6.76
CA LEU A 597 7.82 3.68 -5.87
C LEU A 597 6.49 4.39 -6.16
N ALA A 598 6.50 5.72 -6.26
CA ALA A 598 5.30 6.52 -6.50
C ALA A 598 4.70 6.30 -7.90
N LEU A 599 5.54 6.13 -8.92
CA LEU A 599 5.11 5.82 -10.29
C LEU A 599 4.46 4.43 -10.38
N ALA A 600 5.09 3.41 -9.78
CA ALA A 600 4.55 2.05 -9.76
C ALA A 600 3.18 2.00 -9.06
N ARG A 601 3.02 2.70 -7.92
CA ARG A 601 1.73 2.82 -7.23
C ARG A 601 0.66 3.56 -8.05
N SER A 602 1.06 4.35 -9.04
CA SER A 602 0.18 5.04 -9.98
C SER A 602 -0.08 4.23 -11.27
N GLY A 603 0.40 2.98 -11.36
CA GLY A 603 0.27 2.11 -12.54
C GLY A 603 1.18 2.49 -13.73
N LYS A 604 2.11 3.45 -13.55
CA LYS A 604 3.02 3.93 -14.59
C LYS A 604 4.30 3.10 -14.63
N TYR A 605 4.17 1.83 -15.02
CA TYR A 605 5.27 0.87 -14.93
C TYR A 605 6.48 1.20 -15.83
N PRO A 606 6.34 1.63 -17.10
CA PRO A 606 7.49 1.99 -17.93
C PRO A 606 8.35 3.13 -17.32
N GLU A 607 7.70 4.15 -16.78
CA GLU A 607 8.37 5.27 -16.13
C GLU A 607 8.97 4.86 -14.78
N ALA A 608 8.30 3.98 -14.03
CA ALA A 608 8.82 3.42 -12.80
C ALA A 608 10.11 2.62 -13.04
N ILE A 609 10.12 1.75 -14.07
CA ILE A 609 11.32 1.01 -14.51
C ILE A 609 12.45 1.98 -14.82
N THR A 610 12.17 3.03 -15.60
CA THR A 610 13.17 4.03 -15.98
C THR A 610 13.77 4.70 -14.74
N ALA A 611 12.93 5.13 -13.78
CA ALA A 611 13.41 5.74 -12.54
C ALA A 611 14.25 4.76 -11.70
N LEU A 612 13.81 3.52 -11.55
CA LEU A 612 14.54 2.50 -10.77
C LEU A 612 15.86 2.10 -11.43
N GLN A 613 15.92 2.04 -12.77
CA GLN A 613 17.18 1.87 -13.50
C GLN A 613 18.16 3.01 -13.22
N GLN A 614 17.67 4.26 -13.17
CA GLN A 614 18.50 5.41 -12.78
C GLN A 614 18.96 5.33 -11.32
N ALA A 615 18.14 4.79 -10.42
CA ALA A 615 18.54 4.56 -9.02
C ALA A 615 19.73 3.60 -8.92
N VAL A 616 19.63 2.42 -9.54
CA VAL A 616 20.72 1.42 -9.52
C VAL A 616 21.92 1.84 -10.37
N GLN A 617 21.73 2.66 -11.41
CA GLN A 617 22.86 3.24 -12.15
C GLN A 617 23.62 4.25 -11.29
N SER A 618 22.91 5.02 -10.47
CA SER A 618 23.50 6.03 -9.58
C SER A 618 24.17 5.41 -8.35
N GLN A 619 23.65 4.28 -7.86
CA GLN A 619 24.18 3.53 -6.73
C GLN A 619 24.00 2.01 -6.97
N PRO A 620 24.98 1.34 -7.60
CA PRO A 620 24.85 -0.05 -8.02
C PRO A 620 24.69 -1.07 -6.90
N ASP A 621 25.12 -0.76 -5.67
CA ASP A 621 24.97 -1.61 -4.49
C ASP A 621 23.68 -1.32 -3.70
N PHE A 622 22.80 -0.44 -4.20
CA PHE A 622 21.53 -0.12 -3.53
C PHE A 622 20.47 -1.22 -3.75
N VAL A 623 20.50 -2.23 -2.88
CA VAL A 623 19.67 -3.44 -2.92
C VAL A 623 18.16 -3.18 -3.01
N PRO A 624 17.56 -2.23 -2.26
CA PRO A 624 16.13 -1.97 -2.35
C PRO A 624 15.66 -1.61 -3.77
N ALA A 625 16.46 -0.85 -4.54
CA ALA A 625 16.12 -0.50 -5.91
C ALA A 625 16.21 -1.71 -6.85
N TRP A 626 17.19 -2.61 -6.70
CA TRP A 626 17.24 -3.86 -7.48
C TRP A 626 16.05 -4.78 -7.20
N ASN A 627 15.70 -4.94 -5.92
CA ASN A 627 14.54 -5.73 -5.51
C ASN A 627 13.25 -5.15 -6.10
N TYR A 628 13.04 -3.85 -5.97
CA TYR A 628 11.82 -3.21 -6.48
C TYR A 628 11.80 -3.14 -8.01
N LEU A 629 12.96 -3.02 -8.68
CA LEU A 629 13.06 -3.15 -10.13
C LEU A 629 12.64 -4.54 -10.60
N SER A 630 13.05 -5.60 -9.89
CA SER A 630 12.57 -6.97 -10.15
C SER A 630 11.04 -7.08 -10.04
N LEU A 631 10.47 -6.52 -8.97
CA LEU A 631 9.01 -6.48 -8.78
C LEU A 631 8.31 -5.81 -9.98
N VAL A 632 8.73 -4.60 -10.36
CA VAL A 632 8.10 -3.86 -11.46
C VAL A 632 8.28 -4.56 -12.82
N TYR A 633 9.44 -5.18 -13.07
CA TYR A 633 9.62 -6.01 -14.27
C TYR A 633 8.67 -7.20 -14.31
N ARG A 634 8.46 -7.88 -13.18
CA ARG A 634 7.49 -8.98 -13.08
C ARG A 634 6.07 -8.51 -13.38
N GLU A 635 5.62 -7.41 -12.75
CA GLU A 635 4.29 -6.83 -13.01
C GLU A 635 4.12 -6.37 -14.47
N SER A 636 5.22 -6.03 -15.15
CA SER A 636 5.25 -5.69 -16.58
C SER A 636 5.48 -6.90 -17.50
N ASN A 637 5.38 -8.12 -16.97
CA ASN A 637 5.61 -9.39 -17.67
C ASN A 637 7.00 -9.53 -18.36
N GLN A 638 8.02 -8.83 -17.85
CA GLN A 638 9.42 -8.91 -18.29
C GLN A 638 10.23 -9.84 -17.38
N LEU A 639 9.84 -11.12 -17.34
CA LEU A 639 10.27 -12.08 -16.32
C LEU A 639 11.78 -12.36 -16.31
N ASP A 640 12.46 -12.41 -17.46
CA ASP A 640 13.92 -12.62 -17.51
C ASP A 640 14.70 -11.44 -16.90
N LYS A 641 14.23 -10.22 -17.14
CA LYS A 641 14.82 -9.01 -16.54
C LYS A 641 14.53 -8.95 -15.05
N ALA A 642 13.35 -9.39 -14.61
CA ALA A 642 13.04 -9.53 -13.20
C ALA A 642 14.03 -10.49 -12.52
N LEU A 643 14.27 -11.66 -13.14
CA LEU A 643 15.21 -12.64 -12.62
C LEU A 643 16.65 -12.11 -12.55
N ALA A 644 17.08 -11.36 -13.56
CA ALA A 644 18.39 -10.71 -13.55
C ALA A 644 18.51 -9.69 -12.40
N ALA A 645 17.52 -8.81 -12.23
CA ALA A 645 17.51 -7.79 -11.18
C ALA A 645 17.51 -8.39 -9.77
N ILE A 646 16.72 -9.44 -9.51
CA ILE A 646 16.71 -10.07 -8.18
C ILE A 646 17.99 -10.84 -7.90
N ASN A 647 18.63 -11.44 -8.92
CA ASN A 647 19.93 -12.07 -8.75
C ASN A 647 21.02 -11.04 -8.37
N GLN A 648 20.97 -9.83 -8.93
CA GLN A 648 21.86 -8.72 -8.52
C GLN A 648 21.61 -8.32 -7.05
N ALA A 649 20.34 -8.17 -6.65
CA ALA A 649 20.01 -7.89 -5.25
C ALA A 649 20.55 -8.96 -4.29
N ILE A 650 20.38 -10.25 -4.64
CA ILE A 650 20.89 -11.38 -3.84
C ILE A 650 22.41 -11.40 -3.78
N GLN A 651 23.10 -11.08 -4.89
CA GLN A 651 24.56 -11.02 -4.91
C GLN A 651 25.10 -9.97 -3.92
N LEU A 652 24.43 -8.82 -3.84
CA LEU A 652 24.78 -7.74 -2.92
C LEU A 652 24.44 -8.07 -1.47
N GLN A 653 23.37 -8.84 -1.23
CA GLN A 653 22.88 -9.15 0.10
C GLN A 653 22.41 -10.61 0.24
N PRO A 654 23.36 -11.57 0.26
CA PRO A 654 23.06 -13.00 0.19
C PRO A 654 22.40 -13.58 1.45
N ASN A 655 22.31 -12.82 2.53
CA ASN A 655 21.68 -13.24 3.78
C ASN A 655 20.25 -12.68 3.95
N ASN A 656 19.66 -12.07 2.91
CA ASN A 656 18.30 -11.56 2.97
C ASN A 656 17.27 -12.60 2.48
N PRO A 657 16.46 -13.21 3.37
CA PRO A 657 15.46 -14.20 2.99
C PRO A 657 14.36 -13.64 2.08
N ASN A 658 14.00 -12.36 2.21
CA ASN A 658 12.95 -11.74 1.38
C ASN A 658 13.36 -11.73 -0.10
N LEU A 659 14.65 -11.55 -0.41
CA LEU A 659 15.13 -11.56 -1.80
C LEU A 659 15.00 -12.94 -2.45
N TYR A 660 15.28 -14.00 -1.68
CA TYR A 660 15.08 -15.38 -2.16
C TYR A 660 13.60 -15.71 -2.35
N ASN A 661 12.71 -15.20 -1.50
CA ASN A 661 11.27 -15.31 -1.73
C ASN A 661 10.85 -14.56 -3.00
N GLN A 662 11.36 -13.35 -3.26
CA GLN A 662 11.06 -12.66 -4.52
C GLN A 662 11.60 -13.41 -5.74
N LYS A 663 12.79 -14.00 -5.65
CA LYS A 663 13.34 -14.88 -6.70
C LYS A 663 12.45 -16.11 -6.91
N TYR A 664 11.96 -16.73 -5.84
CA TYR A 664 10.97 -17.80 -5.92
C TYR A 664 9.75 -17.37 -6.74
N VAL A 665 9.13 -16.22 -6.44
CA VAL A 665 7.94 -15.76 -7.16
C VAL A 665 8.24 -15.57 -8.65
N VAL A 666 9.37 -14.92 -8.99
CA VAL A 666 9.78 -14.74 -10.39
C VAL A 666 9.95 -16.10 -11.11
N LEU A 667 10.55 -17.09 -10.44
CA LEU A 667 10.76 -18.42 -11.01
C LEU A 667 9.45 -19.21 -11.16
N ILE A 668 8.46 -19.03 -10.28
CA ILE A 668 7.11 -19.57 -10.45
C ILE A 668 6.45 -18.98 -11.71
N ASN A 669 6.52 -17.66 -11.91
CA ASN A 669 6.00 -17.03 -13.14
C ASN A 669 6.71 -17.54 -14.41
N LEU A 670 7.99 -17.90 -14.32
CA LEU A 670 8.75 -18.55 -15.39
C LEU A 670 8.49 -20.06 -15.52
N LYS A 671 7.68 -20.66 -14.65
CA LYS A 671 7.44 -22.12 -14.55
C LYS A 671 8.70 -22.94 -14.31
N ARG A 672 9.73 -22.35 -13.68
CA ARG A 672 11.02 -22.98 -13.34
C ARG A 672 10.97 -23.56 -11.92
N TYR A 673 10.05 -24.49 -11.69
CA TYR A 673 9.68 -24.97 -10.35
C TYR A 673 10.84 -25.54 -9.52
N LYS A 674 11.77 -26.29 -10.13
CA LYS A 674 12.94 -26.84 -9.41
C LYS A 674 13.85 -25.75 -8.85
N GLU A 675 14.05 -24.67 -9.60
CA GLU A 675 14.86 -23.54 -9.15
C GLU A 675 14.12 -22.67 -8.14
N ALA A 676 12.81 -22.52 -8.31
CA ALA A 676 11.95 -21.86 -7.33
C ALA A 676 12.03 -22.59 -5.97
N ALA A 677 11.97 -23.92 -5.97
CA ALA A 677 12.14 -24.74 -4.77
C ALA A 677 13.52 -24.51 -4.09
N ALA A 678 14.59 -24.41 -4.88
CA ALA A 678 15.92 -24.10 -4.35
C ALA A 678 15.99 -22.69 -3.73
N ALA A 679 15.38 -21.69 -4.38
CA ALA A 679 15.34 -20.32 -3.86
C ALA A 679 14.57 -20.25 -2.53
N ILE A 680 13.38 -20.85 -2.45
CA ILE A 680 12.59 -20.80 -1.22
C ILE A 680 13.20 -21.65 -0.09
N ASN A 681 13.89 -22.74 -0.41
CA ASN A 681 14.70 -23.47 0.57
C ASN A 681 15.75 -22.57 1.22
N LYS A 682 16.43 -21.73 0.43
CA LYS A 682 17.39 -20.77 0.96
C LYS A 682 16.74 -19.70 1.84
N ALA A 683 15.55 -19.22 1.49
CA ALA A 683 14.79 -18.29 2.33
C ALA A 683 14.46 -18.91 3.71
N ILE A 684 14.01 -20.17 3.72
CA ILE A 684 13.71 -20.92 4.95
C ILE A 684 14.97 -21.16 5.79
N GLU A 685 16.08 -21.53 5.16
CA GLU A 685 17.37 -21.73 5.84
C GLU A 685 17.82 -20.45 6.58
N LEU A 686 17.65 -19.28 5.93
CA LEU A 686 18.01 -17.99 6.50
C LEU A 686 17.05 -17.53 7.61
N SER A 687 15.75 -17.71 7.41
CA SER A 687 14.71 -17.27 8.36
C SER A 687 13.42 -18.07 8.13
N PRO A 688 13.18 -19.16 8.88
CA PRO A 688 11.97 -19.97 8.71
C PRO A 688 10.71 -19.14 9.00
N ARG A 689 9.78 -18.99 8.03
CA ARG A 689 8.52 -18.22 8.17
C ARG A 689 7.34 -18.97 7.58
N ALA A 690 6.14 -18.71 8.10
CA ALA A 690 4.92 -19.33 7.59
C ALA A 690 4.73 -19.08 6.08
N ALA A 691 4.93 -17.84 5.61
CA ALA A 691 4.90 -17.52 4.18
C ALA A 691 5.87 -18.35 3.34
N PHE A 692 7.08 -18.63 3.83
CA PHE A 692 8.07 -19.38 3.05
C PHE A 692 7.77 -20.87 3.00
N TYR A 693 7.26 -21.45 4.10
CA TYR A 693 6.75 -22.82 4.09
C TYR A 693 5.55 -22.94 3.17
N LEU A 694 4.61 -21.97 3.17
CA LEU A 694 3.52 -21.94 2.20
C LEU A 694 4.05 -21.92 0.75
N SER A 695 4.99 -21.02 0.44
CA SER A 695 5.62 -20.94 -0.88
C SER A 695 6.29 -22.26 -1.28
N ARG A 696 6.99 -22.93 -0.35
CA ARG A 696 7.61 -24.23 -0.61
C ARG A 696 6.59 -25.33 -0.81
N GLY A 697 5.51 -25.32 -0.03
CA GLY A 697 4.39 -26.24 -0.20
C GLY A 697 3.78 -26.13 -1.59
N ASN A 698 3.52 -24.91 -2.06
CA ASN A 698 2.95 -24.67 -3.39
C ASN A 698 3.86 -25.19 -4.52
N VAL A 699 5.17 -24.98 -4.44
CA VAL A 699 6.07 -25.48 -5.51
C VAL A 699 6.32 -26.98 -5.43
N ARG A 700 6.23 -27.58 -4.24
CA ARG A 700 6.23 -29.04 -4.11
C ARG A 700 4.98 -29.63 -4.75
N ASP A 701 3.84 -28.98 -4.56
CA ASP A 701 2.58 -29.33 -5.22
C ASP A 701 2.70 -29.26 -6.76
N ASP A 702 3.25 -28.16 -7.29
CA ASP A 702 3.56 -28.01 -8.73
C ASP A 702 4.53 -29.09 -9.26
N LEU A 703 5.43 -29.59 -8.41
CA LEU A 703 6.38 -30.66 -8.72
C LEU A 703 5.79 -32.08 -8.54
N GLY A 704 4.55 -32.19 -8.06
CA GLY A 704 3.86 -33.46 -7.79
C GLY A 704 4.19 -34.09 -6.44
N ASP A 705 5.01 -33.45 -5.60
CA ASP A 705 5.28 -33.88 -4.22
C ASP A 705 4.15 -33.41 -3.28
N LYS A 706 2.99 -34.04 -3.44
CA LYS A 706 1.76 -33.71 -2.69
C LYS A 706 1.95 -33.89 -1.17
N GLN A 707 2.65 -34.95 -0.74
CA GLN A 707 2.89 -35.17 0.69
C GLN A 707 3.84 -34.13 1.29
N GLY A 708 4.95 -33.83 0.61
CA GLY A 708 5.86 -32.77 1.05
C GLY A 708 5.20 -31.38 1.05
N ALA A 709 4.21 -31.15 0.18
CA ALA A 709 3.39 -29.95 0.21
C ALA A 709 2.52 -29.86 1.47
N ILE A 710 1.82 -30.95 1.83
CA ILE A 710 1.05 -31.05 3.08
C ILE A 710 1.94 -30.79 4.31
N ASP A 711 3.14 -31.39 4.36
CA ASP A 711 4.06 -31.22 5.49
C ASP A 711 4.51 -29.76 5.68
N ASP A 712 4.80 -29.07 4.58
CA ASP A 712 5.15 -27.65 4.61
C ASP A 712 3.95 -26.77 5.01
N LEU A 713 2.77 -27.06 4.50
CA LEU A 713 1.56 -26.31 4.84
C LEU A 713 1.16 -26.53 6.31
N ASN A 714 1.37 -27.74 6.85
CA ASN A 714 1.27 -28.01 8.29
C ASN A 714 2.24 -27.15 9.10
N GLN A 715 3.49 -27.03 8.64
CA GLN A 715 4.48 -26.21 9.31
C GLN A 715 4.16 -24.71 9.22
N ALA A 716 3.61 -24.24 8.09
CA ALA A 716 3.14 -22.87 7.93
C ALA A 716 2.01 -22.55 8.93
N ILE A 717 1.02 -23.44 9.06
CA ILE A 717 -0.09 -23.32 10.02
C ILE A 717 0.41 -23.37 11.46
N LYS A 718 1.40 -24.22 11.76
CA LYS A 718 2.00 -24.29 13.10
C LYS A 718 2.68 -22.98 13.50
N ILE A 719 3.37 -22.31 12.57
CA ILE A 719 4.03 -21.03 12.82
C ILE A 719 3.00 -19.89 12.91
N ASN A 720 1.99 -19.89 12.02
CA ASN A 720 0.93 -18.90 12.01
C ASN A 720 -0.45 -19.56 11.84
N PRO A 721 -1.13 -19.88 12.96
CA PRO A 721 -2.44 -20.54 12.93
C PRO A 721 -3.57 -19.71 12.30
N ASN A 722 -3.36 -18.42 12.10
CA ASN A 722 -4.32 -17.49 11.48
C ASN A 722 -3.95 -17.19 10.02
N PHE A 723 -3.16 -18.05 9.36
CA PHE A 723 -2.78 -17.86 7.97
C PHE A 723 -3.76 -18.57 7.02
N ALA A 724 -4.86 -17.90 6.67
CA ALA A 724 -5.95 -18.46 5.86
C ALA A 724 -5.47 -19.17 4.59
N GLN A 725 -4.51 -18.57 3.89
CA GLN A 725 -3.98 -19.11 2.63
C GLN A 725 -3.29 -20.46 2.80
N ALA A 726 -2.70 -20.76 3.97
CA ALA A 726 -2.08 -22.05 4.23
C ALA A 726 -3.14 -23.17 4.37
N TYR A 727 -4.28 -22.87 5.01
CA TYR A 727 -5.41 -23.80 5.05
C TYR A 727 -6.02 -23.97 3.66
N TYR A 728 -6.29 -22.89 2.94
CA TYR A 728 -6.83 -22.95 1.58
C TYR A 728 -5.95 -23.81 0.65
N ASN A 729 -4.63 -23.58 0.64
CA ASN A 729 -3.72 -24.36 -0.18
C ASN A 729 -3.64 -25.82 0.29
N ARG A 730 -3.69 -26.10 1.59
CA ARG A 730 -3.70 -27.48 2.11
C ARG A 730 -4.99 -28.20 1.73
N GLY A 731 -6.11 -27.46 1.71
CA GLY A 731 -7.39 -27.94 1.22
C GLY A 731 -7.33 -28.34 -0.25
N ASN A 732 -6.73 -27.52 -1.11
CA ASN A 732 -6.54 -27.85 -2.53
C ASN A 732 -5.70 -29.13 -2.70
N VAL A 733 -4.58 -29.25 -1.98
CA VAL A 733 -3.71 -30.44 -2.06
C VAL A 733 -4.42 -31.69 -1.55
N ARG A 734 -5.23 -31.58 -0.48
CA ARG A 734 -6.05 -32.69 0.03
C ARG A 734 -7.13 -33.12 -0.95
N ASP A 735 -7.76 -32.15 -1.60
CA ASP A 735 -8.76 -32.39 -2.63
C ASP A 735 -8.18 -33.18 -3.81
N ASP A 736 -6.99 -32.76 -4.28
CA ASP A 736 -6.23 -33.47 -5.32
C ASP A 736 -5.84 -34.90 -4.91
N LEU A 737 -5.63 -35.15 -3.62
CA LEU A 737 -5.36 -36.49 -3.06
C LEU A 737 -6.62 -37.31 -2.79
N GLY A 738 -7.81 -36.73 -3.01
CA GLY A 738 -9.11 -37.37 -2.75
C GLY A 738 -9.57 -37.32 -1.29
N ASP A 739 -8.85 -36.63 -0.40
CA ASP A 739 -9.29 -36.34 0.98
C ASP A 739 -10.30 -35.17 0.99
N LYS A 740 -11.48 -35.44 0.44
CA LYS A 740 -12.56 -34.46 0.26
C LYS A 740 -13.02 -33.86 1.60
N GLN A 741 -13.09 -34.67 2.66
CA GLN A 741 -13.50 -34.18 3.98
C GLN A 741 -12.42 -33.30 4.62
N GLY A 742 -11.14 -33.71 4.57
CA GLY A 742 -10.04 -32.88 5.06
C GLY A 742 -9.88 -31.57 4.28
N ALA A 743 -10.24 -31.56 2.98
CA ALA A 743 -10.31 -30.35 2.18
C ALA A 743 -11.41 -29.40 2.66
N ILE A 744 -12.63 -29.90 2.89
CA ILE A 744 -13.73 -29.11 3.46
C ILE A 744 -13.35 -28.51 4.82
N ASP A 745 -12.72 -29.29 5.70
CA ASP A 745 -12.31 -28.82 7.03
C ASP A 745 -11.30 -27.68 6.93
N ASP A 746 -10.36 -27.76 5.98
CA ASP A 746 -9.39 -26.71 5.72
C ASP A 746 -10.03 -25.46 5.11
N TYR A 747 -10.92 -25.60 4.12
CA TYR A 747 -11.66 -24.47 3.57
C TYR A 747 -12.53 -23.80 4.65
N ASN A 748 -13.13 -24.57 5.56
CA ASN A 748 -13.87 -24.03 6.71
C ASN A 748 -12.97 -23.14 7.59
N GLN A 749 -11.74 -23.57 7.89
CA GLN A 749 -10.80 -22.74 8.66
C GLN A 749 -10.35 -21.52 7.86
N ALA A 750 -10.04 -21.67 6.56
CA ALA A 750 -9.68 -20.55 5.69
C ALA A 750 -10.78 -19.48 5.67
N ILE A 751 -12.04 -19.88 5.48
CA ILE A 751 -13.21 -18.99 5.48
C ILE A 751 -13.47 -18.37 6.85
N LYS A 752 -13.26 -19.12 7.95
CA LYS A 752 -13.40 -18.59 9.30
C LYS A 752 -12.39 -17.47 9.57
N ILE A 753 -11.16 -17.60 9.08
CA ILE A 753 -10.10 -16.60 9.23
C ILE A 753 -10.32 -15.43 8.25
N ASN A 754 -10.65 -15.73 6.99
CA ASN A 754 -10.95 -14.76 5.93
C ASN A 754 -12.32 -15.01 5.30
N PRO A 755 -13.39 -14.40 5.83
CA PRO A 755 -14.75 -14.58 5.31
C PRO A 755 -14.98 -14.00 3.91
N ASN A 756 -14.04 -13.22 3.37
CA ASN A 756 -14.12 -12.60 2.04
C ASN A 756 -13.24 -13.35 1.02
N ASP A 757 -12.89 -14.61 1.27
CA ASP A 757 -12.14 -15.45 0.33
C ASP A 757 -13.09 -16.17 -0.64
N ALA A 758 -13.37 -15.54 -1.80
CA ALA A 758 -14.24 -16.11 -2.83
C ALA A 758 -13.74 -17.47 -3.34
N SER A 759 -12.42 -17.65 -3.45
CA SER A 759 -11.83 -18.88 -3.97
C SER A 759 -12.03 -20.05 -2.99
N ALA A 760 -11.92 -19.80 -1.68
CA ALA A 760 -12.18 -20.82 -0.68
C ALA A 760 -13.64 -21.30 -0.69
N TYR A 761 -14.61 -20.38 -0.86
CA TYR A 761 -16.01 -20.76 -1.07
C TYR A 761 -16.20 -21.55 -2.36
N ASN A 762 -15.65 -21.09 -3.48
CA ASN A 762 -15.79 -21.80 -4.76
C ASN A 762 -15.23 -23.22 -4.69
N ASN A 763 -14.02 -23.41 -4.13
CA ASN A 763 -13.41 -24.73 -4.04
C ASN A 763 -14.14 -25.63 -3.04
N ARG A 764 -14.60 -25.11 -1.90
CA ARG A 764 -15.47 -25.88 -0.99
C ARG A 764 -16.77 -26.28 -1.66
N GLY A 765 -17.35 -25.39 -2.47
CA GLY A 765 -18.54 -25.67 -3.28
C GLY A 765 -18.30 -26.78 -4.29
N ASN A 766 -17.18 -26.76 -5.02
CA ASN A 766 -16.81 -27.85 -5.94
C ASN A 766 -16.66 -29.19 -5.20
N VAL A 767 -15.98 -29.21 -4.05
CA VAL A 767 -15.81 -30.44 -3.25
C VAL A 767 -17.15 -30.96 -2.71
N ARG A 768 -18.07 -30.07 -2.31
CA ARG A 768 -19.44 -30.47 -1.92
C ARG A 768 -20.23 -31.02 -3.09
N ASP A 769 -20.09 -30.42 -4.27
CA ASP A 769 -20.73 -30.87 -5.50
C ASP A 769 -20.28 -32.29 -5.88
N ASP A 770 -18.97 -32.55 -5.80
CA ASP A 770 -18.37 -33.88 -5.99
C ASP A 770 -18.89 -34.93 -4.99
N LEU A 771 -19.19 -34.52 -3.76
CA LEU A 771 -19.78 -35.38 -2.72
C LEU A 771 -21.30 -35.52 -2.84
N GLY A 772 -21.93 -34.87 -3.83
CA GLY A 772 -23.38 -34.90 -4.05
C GLY A 772 -24.19 -33.92 -3.19
N ASP A 773 -23.55 -33.09 -2.36
CA ASP A 773 -24.20 -32.00 -1.63
C ASP A 773 -24.39 -30.78 -2.55
N LYS A 774 -25.26 -30.94 -3.54
CA LYS A 774 -25.54 -29.93 -4.57
C LYS A 774 -26.08 -28.62 -3.98
N GLN A 775 -26.91 -28.71 -2.94
CA GLN A 775 -27.47 -27.52 -2.28
C GLN A 775 -26.39 -26.76 -1.50
N GLY A 776 -25.57 -27.46 -0.72
CA GLY A 776 -24.44 -26.85 -0.01
C GLY A 776 -23.38 -26.26 -0.95
N ALA A 777 -23.22 -26.83 -2.15
CA ALA A 777 -22.39 -26.26 -3.22
C ALA A 777 -22.97 -24.94 -3.74
N ILE A 778 -24.27 -24.89 -4.05
CA ILE A 778 -24.97 -23.67 -4.48
C ILE A 778 -24.85 -22.56 -3.44
N ASP A 779 -25.00 -22.87 -2.15
CA ASP A 779 -24.87 -21.90 -1.07
C ASP A 779 -23.46 -21.28 -1.00
N ASP A 780 -22.44 -22.10 -1.21
CA ASP A 780 -21.05 -21.63 -1.28
C ASP A 780 -20.79 -20.78 -2.52
N PHE A 781 -21.26 -21.21 -3.69
CA PHE A 781 -21.16 -20.42 -4.92
C PHE A 781 -21.90 -19.08 -4.81
N ASN A 782 -23.03 -19.04 -4.10
CA ASN A 782 -23.74 -17.79 -3.80
C ASN A 782 -22.86 -16.81 -3.00
N GLN A 783 -22.14 -17.29 -1.98
CA GLN A 783 -21.21 -16.45 -1.22
C GLN A 783 -20.02 -16.01 -2.08
N ALA A 784 -19.43 -16.92 -2.86
CA ALA A 784 -18.33 -16.60 -3.77
C ALA A 784 -18.72 -15.50 -4.78
N ILE A 785 -19.92 -15.59 -5.39
CA ILE A 785 -20.46 -14.57 -6.32
C ILE A 785 -20.72 -13.24 -5.61
N LYS A 786 -21.22 -13.28 -4.37
CA LYS A 786 -21.43 -12.05 -3.58
C LYS A 786 -20.11 -11.31 -3.33
N ILE A 787 -19.03 -12.05 -3.12
CA ILE A 787 -17.68 -11.51 -2.87
C ILE A 787 -17.02 -11.05 -4.19
N ASN A 788 -17.04 -11.89 -5.21
CA ASN A 788 -16.47 -11.61 -6.54
C ASN A 788 -17.50 -11.88 -7.65
N PRO A 789 -18.30 -10.86 -8.04
CA PRO A 789 -19.37 -11.04 -9.02
C PRO A 789 -18.88 -11.18 -10.48
N ASN A 790 -17.59 -11.03 -10.74
CA ASN A 790 -16.99 -11.12 -12.08
C ASN A 790 -16.21 -12.43 -12.29
N ASP A 791 -16.43 -13.45 -11.46
CA ASP A 791 -15.82 -14.77 -11.66
C ASP A 791 -16.74 -15.69 -12.47
N ALA A 792 -16.43 -15.85 -13.76
CA ALA A 792 -17.21 -16.69 -14.66
C ALA A 792 -17.25 -18.16 -14.23
N SER A 793 -16.20 -18.66 -13.57
CA SER A 793 -16.11 -20.07 -13.18
C SER A 793 -17.14 -20.43 -12.13
N VAL A 794 -17.40 -19.52 -11.18
CA VAL A 794 -18.37 -19.73 -10.10
C VAL A 794 -19.80 -19.80 -10.63
N TYR A 795 -20.18 -18.93 -11.57
CA TYR A 795 -21.50 -19.03 -12.22
C TYR A 795 -21.62 -20.33 -13.01
N TYR A 796 -20.58 -20.72 -13.76
CA TYR A 796 -20.59 -21.98 -14.49
C TYR A 796 -20.79 -23.19 -13.54
N ASN A 797 -20.04 -23.25 -12.44
CA ASN A 797 -20.13 -24.32 -11.45
C ASN A 797 -21.51 -24.35 -10.76
N ARG A 798 -22.05 -23.17 -10.39
CA ARG A 798 -23.40 -23.07 -9.83
C ARG A 798 -24.49 -23.49 -10.83
N GLY A 799 -24.30 -23.15 -12.11
CA GLY A 799 -25.19 -23.57 -13.19
C GLY A 799 -25.23 -25.10 -13.34
N ASN A 800 -24.06 -25.76 -13.28
CA ASN A 800 -23.98 -27.22 -13.28
C ASN A 800 -24.73 -27.82 -12.08
N ALA A 801 -24.46 -27.33 -10.86
CA ALA A 801 -25.12 -27.83 -9.65
C ALA A 801 -26.65 -27.63 -9.68
N LYS A 802 -27.13 -26.50 -10.22
CA LYS A 802 -28.57 -26.23 -10.42
C LYS A 802 -29.20 -27.15 -11.45
N TYR A 803 -28.51 -27.41 -12.56
CA TYR A 803 -28.98 -28.34 -13.58
C TYR A 803 -29.13 -29.76 -12.99
N ASP A 804 -28.17 -30.21 -12.20
CA ASP A 804 -28.21 -31.50 -11.52
C ASP A 804 -29.38 -31.61 -10.52
N LEU A 805 -29.79 -30.50 -9.89
CA LEU A 805 -30.99 -30.40 -9.06
C LEU A 805 -32.30 -30.19 -9.84
N GLY A 806 -32.23 -30.09 -11.17
CA GLY A 806 -33.38 -29.90 -12.05
C GLY A 806 -33.83 -28.45 -12.25
N ASP A 807 -33.14 -27.47 -11.66
CA ASP A 807 -33.38 -26.03 -11.91
C ASP A 807 -32.74 -25.60 -13.24
N LYS A 808 -33.36 -26.05 -14.34
CA LYS A 808 -32.90 -25.81 -15.71
C LYS A 808 -32.89 -24.32 -16.07
N GLN A 809 -33.87 -23.55 -15.60
CA GLN A 809 -33.93 -22.11 -15.90
C GLN A 809 -32.84 -21.34 -15.15
N GLY A 810 -32.65 -21.63 -13.86
CA GLY A 810 -31.57 -21.02 -13.07
C GLY A 810 -30.18 -21.40 -13.59
N ALA A 811 -30.01 -22.61 -14.14
CA ALA A 811 -28.78 -23.02 -14.81
C ALA A 811 -28.51 -22.18 -16.08
N ILE A 812 -29.53 -21.95 -16.94
CA ILE A 812 -29.41 -21.07 -18.12
C ILE A 812 -29.00 -19.66 -17.71
N ASP A 813 -29.63 -19.10 -16.67
CA ASP A 813 -29.33 -17.75 -16.20
C ASP A 813 -27.87 -17.63 -15.74
N ASP A 814 -27.36 -18.64 -15.04
CA ASP A 814 -25.97 -18.70 -14.60
C ASP A 814 -24.99 -18.87 -15.77
N TYR A 815 -25.27 -19.75 -16.73
CA TYR A 815 -24.46 -19.87 -17.93
C TYR A 815 -24.46 -18.59 -18.77
N ASN A 816 -25.58 -17.87 -18.85
CA ASN A 816 -25.64 -16.56 -19.48
C ASN A 816 -24.68 -15.56 -18.84
N GLN A 817 -24.62 -15.50 -17.50
CA GLN A 817 -23.67 -14.64 -16.79
C GLN A 817 -22.22 -15.08 -17.00
N ALA A 818 -21.94 -16.38 -16.91
CA ALA A 818 -20.60 -16.93 -17.16
C ALA A 818 -20.09 -16.54 -18.55
N ILE A 819 -20.93 -16.71 -19.58
CA ILE A 819 -20.62 -16.34 -20.98
C ILE A 819 -20.42 -14.83 -21.14
N LYS A 820 -21.24 -14.02 -20.47
CA LYS A 820 -21.12 -12.56 -20.51
C LYS A 820 -19.78 -12.08 -19.93
N ILE A 821 -19.31 -12.72 -18.86
CA ILE A 821 -18.06 -12.38 -18.17
C ILE A 821 -16.86 -12.91 -18.97
N ASN A 822 -16.85 -14.20 -19.31
CA ASN A 822 -15.77 -14.85 -20.05
C ASN A 822 -16.33 -15.91 -21.01
N PRO A 823 -16.54 -15.56 -22.30
CA PRO A 823 -17.03 -16.49 -23.30
C PRO A 823 -16.08 -17.68 -23.45
N ASN A 824 -16.57 -18.89 -23.20
CA ASN A 824 -15.78 -20.12 -23.33
C ASN A 824 -16.62 -21.31 -23.82
N TYR A 825 -15.93 -22.34 -24.34
CA TYR A 825 -16.54 -23.57 -24.84
C TYR A 825 -17.50 -24.23 -23.85
N ALA A 826 -17.08 -24.41 -22.58
CA ALA A 826 -17.78 -25.23 -21.60
C ALA A 826 -19.16 -24.65 -21.25
N ALA A 827 -19.26 -23.33 -21.10
CA ALA A 827 -20.53 -22.67 -20.78
C ALA A 827 -21.53 -22.72 -21.95
N TYR A 828 -21.07 -22.53 -23.20
CA TYR A 828 -21.94 -22.67 -24.37
C TYR A 828 -22.43 -24.11 -24.54
N TYR A 829 -21.54 -25.10 -24.42
CA TYR A 829 -21.91 -26.50 -24.56
C TYR A 829 -22.96 -26.94 -23.53
N ASN A 830 -22.72 -26.63 -22.25
CA ASN A 830 -23.67 -26.99 -21.19
C ASN A 830 -24.99 -26.23 -21.33
N ARG A 831 -24.98 -24.93 -21.67
CA ARG A 831 -26.23 -24.19 -21.94
C ARG A 831 -27.01 -24.78 -23.12
N GLY A 832 -26.31 -25.24 -24.16
CA GLY A 832 -26.93 -25.93 -25.30
C GLY A 832 -27.65 -27.22 -24.90
N ILE A 833 -27.04 -28.02 -24.01
CA ILE A 833 -27.69 -29.20 -23.42
C ILE A 833 -28.97 -28.80 -22.69
N VAL A 834 -28.88 -27.83 -21.78
CA VAL A 834 -30.04 -27.41 -20.98
C VAL A 834 -31.16 -26.81 -21.84
N ARG A 835 -30.83 -26.06 -22.89
CA ARG A 835 -31.81 -25.52 -23.85
C ARG A 835 -32.51 -26.62 -24.64
N ASN A 836 -31.77 -27.62 -25.11
CA ASN A 836 -32.37 -28.78 -25.77
C ASN A 836 -33.33 -29.52 -24.83
N ASP A 837 -32.93 -29.71 -23.59
CA ASP A 837 -33.74 -30.31 -22.51
C ASP A 837 -35.01 -29.53 -22.16
N LEU A 838 -35.07 -28.24 -22.47
CA LEU A 838 -36.25 -27.38 -22.33
C LEU A 838 -37.05 -27.24 -23.64
N GLY A 839 -36.59 -27.85 -24.73
CA GLY A 839 -37.21 -27.79 -26.05
C GLY A 839 -36.83 -26.57 -26.90
N ASP A 840 -35.93 -25.70 -26.42
CA ASP A 840 -35.34 -24.61 -27.22
C ASP A 840 -34.26 -25.15 -28.17
N LYS A 841 -34.72 -25.89 -29.18
CA LYS A 841 -33.87 -26.58 -30.15
C LYS A 841 -33.01 -25.61 -30.98
N GLN A 842 -33.56 -24.45 -31.35
CA GLN A 842 -32.81 -23.46 -32.12
C GLN A 842 -31.72 -22.81 -31.26
N GLY A 843 -32.04 -22.40 -30.03
CA GLY A 843 -31.04 -21.87 -29.10
C GLY A 843 -29.95 -22.88 -28.74
N ALA A 844 -30.29 -24.18 -28.67
CA ALA A 844 -29.31 -25.25 -28.50
C ALA A 844 -28.35 -25.37 -29.70
N ILE A 845 -28.85 -25.31 -30.93
CA ILE A 845 -28.01 -25.30 -32.14
C ILE A 845 -27.06 -24.10 -32.13
N ASP A 846 -27.56 -22.91 -31.80
CA ASP A 846 -26.76 -21.68 -31.77
C ASP A 846 -25.62 -21.80 -30.74
N ASP A 847 -25.91 -22.40 -29.58
CA ASP A 847 -24.91 -22.65 -28.54
C ASP A 847 -23.88 -23.70 -28.94
N TYR A 848 -24.30 -24.81 -29.55
CA TYR A 848 -23.38 -25.80 -30.08
C TYR A 848 -22.51 -25.24 -31.21
N ASN A 849 -23.04 -24.35 -32.05
CA ASN A 849 -22.27 -23.63 -33.05
C ASN A 849 -21.14 -22.81 -32.41
N GLN A 850 -21.42 -22.08 -31.33
CA GLN A 850 -20.38 -21.34 -30.59
C GLN A 850 -19.38 -22.29 -29.92
N ALA A 851 -19.86 -23.35 -29.27
CA ALA A 851 -18.99 -24.35 -28.64
C ALA A 851 -18.00 -24.97 -29.67
N ILE A 852 -18.49 -25.35 -30.85
CA ILE A 852 -17.67 -25.88 -31.96
C ILE A 852 -16.70 -24.82 -32.50
N LYS A 853 -17.10 -23.54 -32.54
CA LYS A 853 -16.19 -22.46 -32.93
C LYS A 853 -15.01 -22.34 -31.96
N PHE A 854 -15.24 -22.51 -30.66
CA PHE A 854 -14.17 -22.50 -29.65
C PHE A 854 -13.33 -23.78 -29.66
N ASN A 855 -13.96 -24.94 -29.85
CA ASN A 855 -13.29 -26.23 -29.95
C ASN A 855 -13.77 -27.01 -31.19
N PRO A 856 -13.10 -26.81 -32.36
CA PRO A 856 -13.50 -27.42 -33.62
C PRO A 856 -13.40 -28.95 -33.67
N ASN A 857 -12.74 -29.57 -32.69
CA ASN A 857 -12.53 -31.02 -32.64
C ASN A 857 -13.46 -31.69 -31.62
N ASN A 858 -14.47 -30.98 -31.11
CA ASN A 858 -15.33 -31.50 -30.06
C ASN A 858 -16.40 -32.46 -30.60
N ALA A 859 -16.16 -33.77 -30.47
CA ALA A 859 -17.08 -34.80 -30.95
C ALA A 859 -18.48 -34.71 -30.35
N ASP A 860 -18.60 -34.42 -29.06
CA ASP A 860 -19.89 -34.43 -28.35
C ASP A 860 -20.77 -33.24 -28.74
N ALA A 861 -20.19 -32.07 -29.00
CA ALA A 861 -20.92 -30.92 -29.50
C ALA A 861 -21.48 -31.16 -30.90
N TYR A 862 -20.71 -31.80 -31.80
CA TYR A 862 -21.23 -32.24 -33.10
C TYR A 862 -22.34 -33.29 -32.94
N TYR A 863 -22.12 -34.31 -32.11
CA TYR A 863 -23.10 -35.36 -31.87
C TYR A 863 -24.44 -34.78 -31.35
N ASN A 864 -24.40 -33.94 -30.31
CA ASN A 864 -25.59 -33.32 -29.75
C ASN A 864 -26.27 -32.37 -30.74
N ARG A 865 -25.51 -31.56 -31.50
CA ARG A 865 -26.09 -30.72 -32.57
C ARG A 865 -26.76 -31.57 -33.66
N GLY A 866 -26.16 -32.71 -34.02
CA GLY A 866 -26.71 -33.67 -34.97
C GLY A 866 -28.04 -34.27 -34.50
N ILE A 867 -28.16 -34.58 -33.21
CA ILE A 867 -29.44 -34.99 -32.61
C ILE A 867 -30.47 -33.89 -32.80
N VAL A 868 -30.16 -32.66 -32.37
CA VAL A 868 -31.11 -31.54 -32.43
C VAL A 868 -31.52 -31.19 -33.86
N ARG A 869 -30.60 -31.28 -34.83
CA ARG A 869 -30.90 -31.07 -36.26
C ARG A 869 -31.81 -32.15 -36.82
N ASN A 870 -31.56 -33.42 -36.49
CA ASN A 870 -32.44 -34.51 -36.89
C ASN A 870 -33.86 -34.31 -36.33
N ASP A 871 -33.93 -33.91 -35.06
CA ASP A 871 -35.15 -33.58 -34.34
C ASP A 871 -35.95 -32.40 -34.94
N LEU A 872 -35.30 -31.52 -35.69
CA LEU A 872 -35.89 -30.43 -36.46
C LEU A 872 -36.13 -30.79 -37.95
N GLY A 873 -35.80 -32.02 -38.35
CA GLY A 873 -35.95 -32.52 -39.72
C GLY A 873 -34.79 -32.19 -40.67
N ASP A 874 -33.73 -31.53 -40.22
CA ASP A 874 -32.50 -31.31 -40.99
C ASP A 874 -31.64 -32.58 -41.00
N LYS A 875 -32.11 -33.58 -41.75
CA LYS A 875 -31.49 -34.90 -41.85
C LYS A 875 -30.09 -34.85 -42.47
N GLN A 876 -29.86 -33.99 -43.46
CA GLN A 876 -28.55 -33.86 -44.08
C GLN A 876 -27.54 -33.19 -43.13
N GLY A 877 -27.93 -32.09 -42.48
CA GLY A 877 -27.08 -31.44 -41.48
C GLY A 877 -26.78 -32.34 -40.27
N ALA A 878 -27.72 -33.21 -39.89
CA ALA A 878 -27.48 -34.23 -38.87
C ALA A 878 -26.43 -35.27 -39.30
N ILE A 879 -26.50 -35.78 -40.54
CA ILE A 879 -25.48 -36.69 -41.09
C ILE A 879 -24.10 -36.02 -41.11
N ASP A 880 -24.01 -34.76 -41.55
CA ASP A 880 -22.75 -34.03 -41.60
C ASP A 880 -22.14 -33.86 -40.20
N ASP A 881 -22.97 -33.58 -39.21
CA ASP A 881 -22.55 -33.50 -37.81
C ASP A 881 -22.11 -34.85 -37.24
N TYR A 882 -22.88 -35.91 -37.47
CA TYR A 882 -22.45 -37.26 -37.06
C TYR A 882 -21.16 -37.70 -37.74
N ASN A 883 -20.94 -37.31 -39.01
CA ASN A 883 -19.67 -37.54 -39.70
C ASN A 883 -18.50 -36.87 -38.96
N GLN A 884 -18.66 -35.62 -38.52
CA GLN A 884 -17.62 -34.94 -37.73
C GLN A 884 -17.46 -35.57 -36.35
N ALA A 885 -18.55 -35.90 -35.66
CA ALA A 885 -18.50 -36.57 -34.36
C ALA A 885 -17.72 -37.89 -34.44
N ILE A 886 -17.98 -38.71 -35.46
CA ILE A 886 -17.28 -39.98 -35.71
C ILE A 886 -15.82 -39.74 -36.13
N LYS A 887 -15.54 -38.70 -36.91
CA LYS A 887 -14.17 -38.35 -37.29
C LYS A 887 -13.31 -38.04 -36.06
N PHE A 888 -13.85 -37.30 -35.11
CA PHE A 888 -13.14 -36.92 -33.89
C PHE A 888 -13.22 -37.96 -32.77
N ASN A 889 -14.28 -38.77 -32.75
CA ASN A 889 -14.41 -39.93 -31.88
C ASN A 889 -14.86 -41.18 -32.67
N PRO A 890 -13.92 -41.94 -33.25
CA PRO A 890 -14.24 -43.09 -34.11
C PRO A 890 -14.89 -44.28 -33.41
N ASN A 891 -14.95 -44.30 -32.07
CA ASN A 891 -15.58 -45.39 -31.31
C ASN A 891 -16.98 -45.04 -30.79
N ASN A 892 -17.53 -43.87 -31.14
CA ASN A 892 -18.84 -43.42 -30.66
C ASN A 892 -19.97 -44.25 -31.29
N ALA A 893 -20.39 -45.32 -30.61
CA ALA A 893 -21.43 -46.22 -31.08
C ALA A 893 -22.78 -45.53 -31.31
N ASP A 894 -23.12 -44.53 -30.48
CA ASP A 894 -24.38 -43.80 -30.58
C ASP A 894 -24.42 -42.87 -31.79
N ALA A 895 -23.29 -42.25 -32.15
CA ALA A 895 -23.18 -41.45 -33.36
C ALA A 895 -23.38 -42.31 -34.63
N TYR A 896 -22.80 -43.52 -34.67
CA TYR A 896 -23.05 -44.46 -35.75
C TYR A 896 -24.51 -44.90 -35.79
N TYR A 897 -25.08 -45.30 -34.64
CA TYR A 897 -26.48 -45.72 -34.58
C TYR A 897 -27.44 -44.62 -35.05
N ASN A 898 -27.26 -43.39 -34.56
CA ASN A 898 -28.11 -42.26 -34.96
C ASN A 898 -27.92 -41.89 -36.42
N ARG A 899 -26.69 -41.88 -36.96
CA ARG A 899 -26.47 -41.68 -38.41
C ARG A 899 -27.10 -42.79 -39.24
N GLY A 900 -27.05 -44.03 -38.77
CA GLY A 900 -27.71 -45.18 -39.38
C GLY A 900 -29.22 -45.00 -39.45
N ASN A 901 -29.86 -44.55 -38.36
CA ASN A 901 -31.28 -44.24 -38.35
C ASN A 901 -31.63 -43.14 -39.37
N VAL A 902 -30.84 -42.06 -39.43
CA VAL A 902 -31.10 -40.96 -40.38
C VAL A 902 -30.92 -41.40 -41.84
N ARG A 903 -29.93 -42.26 -42.12
CA ARG A 903 -29.73 -42.84 -43.46
C ARG A 903 -30.86 -43.77 -43.86
N ASP A 904 -31.33 -44.59 -42.92
CA ASP A 904 -32.47 -45.47 -43.11
C ASP A 904 -33.74 -44.69 -43.48
N ASP A 905 -33.98 -43.61 -42.74
CA ASP A 905 -35.01 -42.61 -42.94
C ASP A 905 -34.95 -41.87 -44.30
N LEU A 906 -33.76 -41.79 -44.90
CA LEU A 906 -33.53 -41.22 -46.23
C LEU A 906 -33.51 -42.29 -47.34
N GLY A 907 -33.70 -43.57 -46.99
CA GLY A 907 -33.70 -44.69 -47.92
C GLY A 907 -32.31 -45.26 -48.26
N ASP A 908 -31.22 -44.75 -47.66
CA ASP A 908 -29.88 -45.33 -47.78
C ASP A 908 -29.75 -46.56 -46.86
N LYS A 909 -30.47 -47.62 -47.20
CA LYS A 909 -30.50 -48.88 -46.46
C LYS A 909 -29.11 -49.55 -46.35
N PRO A 910 -28.27 -49.60 -47.41
CA PRO A 910 -26.91 -50.14 -47.30
C PRO A 910 -26.02 -49.33 -46.35
N GLY A 911 -26.08 -47.99 -46.42
CA GLY A 911 -25.36 -47.11 -45.51
C GLY A 911 -25.81 -47.26 -44.06
N ALA A 912 -27.12 -47.41 -43.83
CA ALA A 912 -27.70 -47.68 -42.51
C ALA A 912 -27.18 -49.00 -41.91
N ILE A 913 -27.20 -50.10 -42.68
CA ILE A 913 -26.63 -51.39 -42.23
C ILE A 913 -25.16 -51.26 -41.85
N ASN A 914 -24.36 -50.56 -42.66
CA ASN A 914 -22.94 -50.37 -42.36
C ASN A 914 -22.74 -49.60 -41.06
N ASP A 915 -23.54 -48.57 -40.82
CA ASP A 915 -23.49 -47.80 -39.58
C ASP A 915 -23.93 -48.62 -38.37
N TYR A 916 -25.02 -49.39 -38.47
CA TYR A 916 -25.42 -50.31 -37.41
C TYR A 916 -24.35 -51.37 -37.13
N ASN A 917 -23.65 -51.87 -38.15
CA ASN A 917 -22.51 -52.78 -37.97
C ASN A 917 -21.40 -52.12 -37.14
N GLN A 918 -21.06 -50.86 -37.41
CA GLN A 918 -20.07 -50.14 -36.61
C GLN A 918 -20.56 -49.87 -35.19
N ALA A 919 -21.82 -49.45 -35.01
CA ALA A 919 -22.42 -49.24 -33.69
C ALA A 919 -22.35 -50.51 -32.83
N ILE A 920 -22.67 -51.66 -33.41
CA ILE A 920 -22.59 -52.97 -32.76
C ILE A 920 -21.14 -53.39 -32.51
N LYS A 921 -20.22 -53.10 -33.43
CA LYS A 921 -18.79 -53.38 -33.24
C LYS A 921 -18.25 -52.66 -32.00
N PHE A 922 -18.66 -51.40 -31.79
CA PHE A 922 -18.20 -50.59 -30.66
C PHE A 922 -19.02 -50.80 -29.38
N ASN A 923 -20.29 -51.19 -29.51
CA ASN A 923 -21.14 -51.62 -28.40
C ASN A 923 -21.83 -52.96 -28.75
N PRO A 924 -21.20 -54.11 -28.42
CA PRO A 924 -21.75 -55.43 -28.74
C PRO A 924 -23.09 -55.76 -28.08
N ASN A 925 -23.52 -54.98 -27.08
CA ASN A 925 -24.79 -55.19 -26.38
C ASN A 925 -25.87 -54.19 -26.82
N TYR A 926 -25.66 -53.47 -27.93
CA TYR A 926 -26.55 -52.40 -28.38
C TYR A 926 -27.86 -52.93 -28.99
N ALA A 927 -28.80 -53.30 -28.13
CA ALA A 927 -30.07 -53.92 -28.52
C ALA A 927 -30.84 -53.13 -29.59
N LYS A 928 -30.88 -51.79 -29.51
CA LYS A 928 -31.57 -50.93 -30.49
C LYS A 928 -30.93 -51.01 -31.88
N ALA A 929 -29.60 -51.03 -31.96
CA ALA A 929 -28.89 -51.15 -33.23
C ALA A 929 -29.14 -52.52 -33.90
N TYR A 930 -29.15 -53.60 -33.14
CA TYR A 930 -29.55 -54.92 -33.65
C TYR A 930 -31.00 -54.91 -34.16
N TYR A 931 -31.94 -54.37 -33.37
CA TYR A 931 -33.34 -54.31 -33.75
C TYR A 931 -33.56 -53.53 -35.05
N ASN A 932 -32.98 -52.33 -35.18
CA ASN A 932 -33.13 -51.52 -36.39
C ASN A 932 -32.41 -52.15 -37.60
N ARG A 933 -31.22 -52.74 -37.42
CA ARG A 933 -30.56 -53.48 -38.50
C ARG A 933 -31.38 -54.68 -38.97
N GLY A 934 -32.05 -55.37 -38.06
CA GLY A 934 -32.96 -56.48 -38.37
C GLY A 934 -34.16 -56.03 -39.20
N ILE A 935 -34.76 -54.86 -38.89
CA ILE A 935 -35.81 -54.25 -39.73
C ILE A 935 -35.31 -53.99 -41.14
N VAL A 936 -34.18 -53.28 -41.27
CA VAL A 936 -33.62 -52.93 -42.58
C VAL A 936 -33.24 -54.16 -43.40
N ARG A 937 -32.67 -55.18 -42.77
CA ARG A 937 -32.37 -56.47 -43.43
C ARG A 937 -33.62 -57.17 -43.93
N ASN A 938 -34.70 -57.18 -43.13
CA ASN A 938 -35.97 -57.76 -43.56
C ASN A 938 -36.55 -57.01 -44.78
N GLU A 939 -36.50 -55.68 -44.77
CA GLU A 939 -36.95 -54.85 -45.91
C GLU A 939 -36.15 -55.12 -47.18
N LEU A 940 -34.85 -55.43 -47.06
CA LEU A 940 -33.99 -55.83 -48.17
C LEU A 940 -34.10 -57.32 -48.55
N GLY A 941 -34.96 -58.08 -47.87
CA GLY A 941 -35.18 -59.50 -48.12
C GLY A 941 -34.19 -60.47 -47.46
N ASP A 942 -33.22 -59.99 -46.67
CA ASP A 942 -32.35 -60.81 -45.82
C ASP A 942 -33.08 -61.26 -44.55
N LYS A 943 -34.02 -62.19 -44.74
CA LYS A 943 -34.90 -62.67 -43.67
C LYS A 943 -34.15 -63.44 -42.58
N GLN A 944 -33.13 -64.21 -42.95
CA GLN A 944 -32.33 -64.96 -41.97
C GLN A 944 -31.47 -64.02 -41.13
N GLY A 945 -30.79 -63.05 -41.75
CA GLY A 945 -30.03 -62.02 -41.04
C GLY A 945 -30.91 -61.15 -40.14
N ALA A 946 -32.16 -60.88 -40.54
CA ALA A 946 -33.14 -60.21 -39.70
C ALA A 946 -33.50 -61.00 -38.45
N ILE A 947 -33.75 -62.32 -38.57
CA ILE A 947 -34.01 -63.20 -37.41
C ILE A 947 -32.82 -63.21 -36.46
N ASP A 948 -31.60 -63.33 -36.98
CA ASP A 948 -30.38 -63.35 -36.16
C ASP A 948 -30.20 -62.04 -35.37
N ASP A 949 -30.50 -60.91 -35.99
CA ASP A 949 -30.48 -59.60 -35.36
C ASP A 949 -31.57 -59.45 -34.29
N TYR A 950 -32.80 -59.88 -34.58
CA TYR A 950 -33.86 -59.87 -33.56
C TYR A 950 -33.54 -60.78 -32.38
N ASN A 951 -32.89 -61.94 -32.61
CA ASN A 951 -32.42 -62.81 -31.54
C ASN A 951 -31.45 -62.06 -30.61
N GLN A 952 -30.48 -61.32 -31.15
CA GLN A 952 -29.56 -60.52 -30.35
C GLN A 952 -30.26 -59.35 -29.64
N ALA A 953 -31.13 -58.62 -30.35
CA ALA A 953 -31.91 -57.53 -29.75
C ALA A 953 -32.72 -58.02 -28.54
N ILE A 954 -33.40 -59.16 -28.68
CA ILE A 954 -34.17 -59.80 -27.60
C ILE A 954 -33.26 -60.26 -26.48
N LYS A 955 -32.09 -60.86 -26.79
CA LYS A 955 -31.14 -61.31 -25.77
C LYS A 955 -30.70 -60.16 -24.86
N PHE A 956 -30.45 -58.98 -25.43
CA PHE A 956 -29.95 -57.82 -24.68
C PHE A 956 -31.07 -56.96 -24.07
N ASN A 957 -32.21 -56.82 -24.75
CA ASN A 957 -33.37 -56.10 -24.24
C ASN A 957 -34.68 -56.67 -24.80
N PRO A 958 -35.27 -57.70 -24.15
CA PRO A 958 -36.52 -58.30 -24.56
C PRO A 958 -37.65 -57.26 -24.61
N ASN A 959 -38.27 -57.09 -25.78
CA ASN A 959 -39.41 -56.18 -25.94
C ASN A 959 -40.41 -56.72 -26.96
N TYR A 960 -41.68 -56.29 -26.84
CA TYR A 960 -42.76 -56.81 -27.67
C TYR A 960 -42.54 -56.60 -29.18
N ALA A 961 -41.93 -55.47 -29.57
CA ALA A 961 -41.75 -55.12 -30.97
C ALA A 961 -40.73 -56.04 -31.66
N ALA A 962 -39.64 -56.40 -30.98
CA ALA A 962 -38.65 -57.34 -31.48
C ALA A 962 -39.24 -58.76 -31.65
N TYR A 963 -40.02 -59.24 -30.67
CA TYR A 963 -40.73 -60.52 -30.80
C TYR A 963 -41.73 -60.49 -31.95
N TYR A 964 -42.56 -59.45 -32.03
CA TYR A 964 -43.56 -59.31 -33.08
C TYR A 964 -42.95 -59.31 -34.48
N ASN A 965 -41.89 -58.51 -34.71
CA ASN A 965 -41.22 -58.45 -36.00
C ASN A 965 -40.51 -59.76 -36.35
N ARG A 966 -39.87 -60.44 -35.38
CA ARG A 966 -39.30 -61.78 -35.61
C ARG A 966 -40.38 -62.80 -35.98
N GLY A 967 -41.54 -62.74 -35.32
CA GLY A 967 -42.69 -63.59 -35.63
C GLY A 967 -43.24 -63.37 -37.04
N ILE A 968 -43.23 -62.13 -37.55
CA ILE A 968 -43.57 -61.83 -38.94
C ILE A 968 -42.62 -62.55 -39.89
N VAL A 969 -41.31 -62.36 -39.70
CA VAL A 969 -40.29 -62.93 -40.59
C VAL A 969 -40.30 -64.47 -40.54
N ARG A 970 -40.47 -65.07 -39.36
CA ARG A 970 -40.60 -66.52 -39.20
C ARG A 970 -41.82 -67.07 -39.94
N ASN A 971 -42.97 -66.40 -39.84
CA ASN A 971 -44.17 -66.81 -40.56
C ASN A 971 -43.96 -66.74 -42.09
N GLU A 972 -43.29 -65.69 -42.58
CA GLU A 972 -42.98 -65.55 -44.00
C GLU A 972 -41.98 -66.60 -44.51
N LEU A 973 -41.12 -67.14 -43.65
CA LEU A 973 -40.23 -68.27 -43.95
C LEU A 973 -40.90 -69.64 -43.75
N GLY A 974 -42.16 -69.68 -43.35
CA GLY A 974 -42.92 -70.91 -43.13
C GLY A 974 -42.78 -71.53 -41.73
N ASP A 975 -41.99 -70.95 -40.83
CA ASP A 975 -41.92 -71.34 -39.42
C ASP A 975 -43.14 -70.80 -38.64
N LYS A 976 -44.29 -71.43 -38.90
CA LYS A 976 -45.58 -71.02 -38.34
C LYS A 976 -45.65 -71.21 -36.82
N GLN A 977 -45.00 -72.25 -36.29
CA GLN A 977 -44.98 -72.50 -34.85
C GLN A 977 -44.11 -71.47 -34.13
N GLY A 978 -42.89 -71.22 -34.61
CA GLY A 978 -42.03 -70.18 -34.05
C GLY A 978 -42.62 -68.78 -34.15
N ALA A 979 -43.44 -68.51 -35.18
CA ALA A 979 -44.22 -67.27 -35.27
C ALA A 979 -45.30 -67.15 -34.19
N ILE A 980 -46.06 -68.23 -33.92
CA ILE A 980 -47.06 -68.26 -32.84
C ILE A 980 -46.39 -68.02 -31.48
N ASP A 981 -45.25 -68.65 -31.23
CA ASP A 981 -44.49 -68.50 -29.99
C ASP A 981 -44.04 -67.04 -29.81
N ASP A 982 -43.53 -66.43 -30.88
CA ASP A 982 -43.10 -65.03 -30.89
C ASP A 982 -44.26 -64.05 -30.69
N TYR A 983 -45.40 -64.24 -31.37
CA TYR A 983 -46.57 -63.40 -31.13
C TYR A 983 -47.10 -63.56 -29.71
N THR A 984 -47.02 -64.76 -29.15
CA THR A 984 -47.40 -65.01 -27.75
C THR A 984 -46.51 -64.24 -26.78
N LEU A 985 -45.19 -64.21 -27.04
CA LEU A 985 -44.27 -63.38 -26.26
C LEU A 985 -44.52 -61.89 -26.48
N ALA A 986 -44.77 -61.44 -27.72
CA ALA A 986 -45.13 -60.05 -27.98
C ALA A 986 -46.38 -59.61 -27.19
N ILE A 987 -47.42 -60.43 -27.16
CA ILE A 987 -48.64 -60.21 -26.36
C ILE A 987 -48.33 -60.19 -24.87
N LYS A 988 -47.46 -61.09 -24.39
CA LYS A 988 -47.03 -61.09 -22.98
C LYS A 988 -46.37 -59.77 -22.58
N TYR A 989 -45.53 -59.20 -23.45
CA TYR A 989 -44.84 -57.92 -23.19
C TYR A 989 -45.72 -56.68 -23.45
N ASN A 990 -46.70 -56.78 -24.34
CA ASN A 990 -47.71 -55.74 -24.55
C ASN A 990 -49.09 -56.34 -24.84
N PRO A 991 -49.90 -56.60 -23.79
CA PRO A 991 -51.22 -57.23 -23.94
C PRO A 991 -52.24 -56.43 -24.73
N ASN A 992 -51.98 -55.15 -24.97
CA ASN A 992 -52.85 -54.23 -25.70
C ASN A 992 -52.44 -54.07 -27.18
N TYR A 993 -51.42 -54.79 -27.66
CA TYR A 993 -50.98 -54.72 -29.05
C TYR A 993 -51.84 -55.60 -29.96
N ALA A 994 -52.94 -55.03 -30.45
CA ALA A 994 -53.97 -55.72 -31.23
C ALA A 994 -53.43 -56.49 -32.44
N GLN A 995 -52.43 -55.94 -33.14
CA GLN A 995 -51.86 -56.56 -34.33
C GLN A 995 -51.17 -57.91 -34.04
N ALA A 996 -50.59 -58.11 -32.86
CA ALA A 996 -50.01 -59.41 -32.52
C ALA A 996 -51.09 -60.50 -32.39
N TYR A 997 -52.26 -60.18 -31.85
CA TYR A 997 -53.40 -61.10 -31.83
C TYR A 997 -53.91 -61.40 -33.24
N VAL A 998 -54.05 -60.38 -34.10
CA VAL A 998 -54.44 -60.60 -35.51
C VAL A 998 -53.48 -61.57 -36.21
N ARG A 999 -52.17 -61.35 -36.09
CA ARG A 999 -51.17 -62.19 -36.74
C ARG A 999 -51.13 -63.60 -36.15
N ARG A 1000 -51.21 -63.74 -34.82
CA ARG A 1000 -51.28 -65.07 -34.18
C ARG A 1000 -52.53 -65.83 -34.58
N GLY A 1001 -53.69 -65.17 -34.57
CA GLY A 1001 -54.97 -65.77 -34.96
C GLY A 1001 -54.98 -66.20 -36.43
N SER A 1002 -54.41 -65.39 -37.32
CA SER A 1002 -54.25 -65.74 -38.74
C SER A 1002 -53.38 -66.99 -38.94
N VAL A 1003 -52.24 -67.07 -38.24
CA VAL A 1003 -51.35 -68.25 -38.34
C VAL A 1003 -52.00 -69.50 -37.72
N ARG A 1004 -52.69 -69.37 -36.59
CA ARG A 1004 -53.47 -70.46 -35.96
C ARG A 1004 -54.55 -71.00 -36.90
N TYR A 1005 -55.27 -70.11 -37.59
CA TYR A 1005 -56.27 -70.51 -38.57
C TYR A 1005 -55.65 -71.33 -39.71
N GLN A 1006 -54.50 -70.90 -40.23
CA GLN A 1006 -53.78 -71.63 -41.28
C GLN A 1006 -53.26 -73.00 -40.85
N LEU A 1007 -53.05 -73.21 -39.54
CA LEU A 1007 -52.66 -74.50 -38.96
C LEU A 1007 -53.86 -75.37 -38.53
N GLY A 1008 -55.09 -74.89 -38.72
CA GLY A 1008 -56.33 -75.60 -38.38
C GLY A 1008 -56.84 -75.38 -36.95
N ASP A 1009 -56.17 -74.59 -36.13
CA ASP A 1009 -56.64 -74.18 -34.79
C ASP A 1009 -57.67 -73.06 -34.89
N LYS A 1010 -58.88 -73.41 -35.35
CA LYS A 1010 -60.01 -72.48 -35.48
C LYS A 1010 -60.45 -71.88 -34.12
N PRO A 1011 -60.53 -72.64 -33.01
CA PRO A 1011 -60.89 -72.07 -31.71
C PRO A 1011 -59.90 -71.00 -31.23
N GLY A 1012 -58.60 -71.28 -31.27
CA GLY A 1012 -57.56 -70.33 -30.88
C GLY A 1012 -57.47 -69.12 -31.80
N ALA A 1013 -57.73 -69.31 -33.11
CA ALA A 1013 -57.83 -68.20 -34.07
C ALA A 1013 -59.00 -67.27 -33.77
N LYS A 1014 -60.17 -67.82 -33.43
CA LYS A 1014 -61.37 -67.05 -33.08
C LYS A 1014 -61.16 -66.25 -31.80
N GLU A 1015 -60.56 -66.84 -30.77
CA GLU A 1015 -60.25 -66.16 -29.51
C GLU A 1015 -59.32 -64.96 -29.75
N ASP A 1016 -58.24 -65.16 -30.51
CA ASP A 1016 -57.29 -64.08 -30.83
C ASP A 1016 -57.95 -62.95 -31.63
N LEU A 1017 -58.76 -63.27 -32.64
CA LEU A 1017 -59.43 -62.27 -33.47
C LEU A 1017 -60.52 -61.51 -32.70
N GLN A 1018 -61.24 -62.17 -31.79
CA GLN A 1018 -62.19 -61.50 -30.88
C GLN A 1018 -61.46 -60.51 -29.97
N ARG A 1019 -60.31 -60.92 -29.42
CA ARG A 1019 -59.49 -60.03 -28.59
C ARG A 1019 -58.93 -58.85 -29.38
N ALA A 1020 -58.46 -59.09 -30.61
CA ALA A 1020 -58.00 -58.03 -31.51
C ALA A 1020 -59.11 -57.03 -31.84
N ALA A 1021 -60.32 -57.51 -32.16
CA ALA A 1021 -61.48 -56.66 -32.45
C ALA A 1021 -61.82 -55.77 -31.24
N GLN A 1022 -61.86 -56.34 -30.03
CA GLN A 1022 -62.10 -55.56 -28.82
C GLN A 1022 -61.04 -54.47 -28.64
N LEU A 1023 -59.76 -54.80 -28.81
CA LEU A 1023 -58.67 -53.82 -28.68
C LEU A 1023 -58.75 -52.72 -29.75
N PHE A 1024 -59.04 -53.04 -31.01
CA PHE A 1024 -59.21 -52.01 -32.05
C PHE A 1024 -60.40 -51.10 -31.76
N LYS A 1025 -61.50 -51.64 -31.22
CA LYS A 1025 -62.66 -50.86 -30.79
C LYS A 1025 -62.30 -49.93 -29.62
N ASP A 1026 -61.60 -50.44 -28.61
CA ASP A 1026 -61.15 -49.66 -27.44
C ASP A 1026 -60.15 -48.57 -27.85
N GLN A 1027 -59.38 -48.81 -28.93
CA GLN A 1027 -58.43 -47.86 -29.52
C GLN A 1027 -59.08 -46.88 -30.52
N GLY A 1028 -60.39 -47.00 -30.79
CA GLY A 1028 -61.09 -46.18 -31.77
C GLY A 1028 -60.70 -46.45 -33.24
N ASN A 1029 -60.01 -47.56 -33.52
CA ASN A 1029 -59.56 -47.92 -34.87
C ASN A 1029 -60.64 -48.72 -35.62
N THR A 1030 -61.71 -48.04 -36.01
CA THR A 1030 -62.84 -48.62 -36.73
C THR A 1030 -62.45 -49.23 -38.08
N ALA A 1031 -61.45 -48.63 -38.76
CA ALA A 1031 -60.94 -49.13 -40.04
C ALA A 1031 -60.30 -50.53 -39.93
N ALA A 1032 -59.64 -50.83 -38.81
CA ALA A 1032 -59.08 -52.16 -38.54
C ALA A 1032 -60.09 -53.11 -37.89
N TYR A 1033 -61.12 -52.59 -37.21
CA TYR A 1033 -62.15 -53.37 -36.54
C TYR A 1033 -63.07 -54.14 -37.51
N GLU A 1034 -63.62 -53.44 -38.51
CA GLU A 1034 -64.62 -54.02 -39.44
C GLU A 1034 -64.10 -55.26 -40.20
N PRO A 1035 -62.87 -55.25 -40.78
CA PRO A 1035 -62.34 -56.44 -41.46
C PRO A 1035 -62.17 -57.65 -40.54
N ILE A 1036 -61.82 -57.42 -39.27
CA ILE A 1036 -61.68 -58.49 -38.28
C ILE A 1036 -63.05 -59.08 -37.91
N MET A 1037 -64.08 -58.24 -37.82
CA MET A 1037 -65.45 -58.70 -37.59
C MET A 1037 -65.99 -59.53 -38.76
N ASP A 1038 -65.62 -59.19 -40.00
CA ASP A 1038 -65.98 -59.98 -41.18
C ASP A 1038 -65.23 -61.32 -41.23
N LEU A 1039 -63.93 -61.33 -40.87
CA LEU A 1039 -63.17 -62.57 -40.68
C LEU A 1039 -63.81 -63.47 -39.61
N LEU A 1040 -64.29 -62.89 -38.51
CA LEU A 1040 -65.00 -63.61 -37.43
C LEU A 1040 -66.35 -64.17 -37.86
N LYS A 1041 -67.02 -63.61 -38.88
CA LYS A 1041 -68.27 -64.17 -39.45
C LYS A 1041 -68.01 -65.39 -40.34
N GLY A 1042 -66.80 -65.51 -40.90
CA GLY A 1042 -66.38 -66.63 -41.76
C GLY A 1042 -65.68 -67.79 -41.03
N LEU A 1043 -65.45 -67.65 -39.73
CA LEU A 1043 -64.77 -68.59 -38.82
C LEU A 1043 -65.77 -69.35 -37.93
#